data_AF-A0A4R2TFV3-F1
#
_entry.id   AF-A0A4R2TFV3-F1
#
_cell.length_a   1.000
_cell.length_b   1.000
_cell.length_c   1.000
_cell.angle_alpha   90.00
_cell.angle_beta   90.00
_cell.angle_gamma   90.00
#
_symmetry.space_group_name_H-M   'P 1'
#
loop_
_entity.id
_entity.type
_entity.pdbx_description
1 polymer ?
#
loop_
_entity_poly.entity_id
_entity_poly.type
_entity_poly.pdbx_seq_one_letter_code
_entity_poly.pdbx_strand_id
1 'polypeptide(L)'
;MLVSSGVASTVYAGVDSSDPAAGPINQRPTKLAATKAGTATPIVAVEARAGWVRDRAIPEATAARVEQAQNGIAYLLTDEQYRTRADGHDDWFRSSSKITNRSGLESAGQIDLAYNPSFESIELNFIHLIRDGKVIDLTRETQFRVVERESELDDGIVSGTLKAIGNLHDVRVGDIVDYATTVHTSTRLWPNHAFYHFSQRYSDPLAMRAVRLVWPAGMTPTYKPINSDIAFSISKSADGTEWEWIAQDPPATRGEDAVPATAFQWGRVDVSTMKEWSEVARWASGLYQGDESLPADFEARLNVIAAAWSKTGDRLTEAMRYVQDNIRYVGEELGEGSYVPRRPKTVIERGYGDCKDKSLLLAVALGRLGIDAVPALVTTRAGERLPERLPSALEFDHVIVRAVIDGKPIWVDATGAHRGGRGVKITPSNLGYALPIRVGQSALERLDGVGEHSGRMTVLERFTIDEAAPVALTLRVETRFTDARADTTRSSWAASSPRKLADGNLDFYRQRFPGLVESKPLELGDDRDGNVLTMVESYTLPHGAFVKAGLGTKLVTRAYAVQGILPDRQANPRVQPLALNDHIVNDQTIELHVTDRVLDGLADIDTKAGPAAFSRQTSKLPDGLRITYRMTTGDRSEVTAADAESIYALSDQIKDEVGIEFHFDKAPRSSATPVGIDVVSWTAIKADMEKVVALIQKEDQPSRLEALSLLADASAKVVHPSPAAGMIDGIKGAVLAELRRPQVTLAALRSATQQYDGNPTVYRLWIGYELDLGTGETVAQAMRRTSKVQPTVIATLDPQYTRLAMQKAQALAPEKREAVRGDICIALAQSGWQQAPRTSFGNAMLGCAITAHSLRGELTEARALLAKAPSTDTLVTLAIDRRHRALWPDVDRFGQDGFRKSLEQESARATAAVAAAPGNYETVMTRMQTLRALGRFEEALIAGKALAGDKAKVEVAGTDGFWLVNEYAYNLRAIGRMDDAIAAIDTVLSLGTDRYPELVSMAINRAEMLIAAGRYQAGLDSLAELEKHPELVSAYGMTWIWANQACGMRGLGRLDEAEAREVKLAAKPSDNWSAATAAATCRNDIQAIADLLIARMRDDDARSAAMGLFIGFAAPEARTPLETLRRDALARARTMPAVQAEFVRYGRTVRYAGTTQGWSDY
;
A
#
# COMPACT_ATOMS: atom_id res chain seq x y z
N MET A 1 -30.64 -11.28 -14.60
CA MET A 1 -31.19 -9.90 -14.73
C MET A 1 -32.66 -10.03 -15.10
N LEU A 2 -33.57 -9.11 -14.72
CA LEU A 2 -34.89 -8.86 -15.36
C LEU A 2 -35.74 -7.90 -14.50
N VAL A 3 -36.89 -7.47 -15.06
CA VAL A 3 -37.69 -6.30 -14.61
C VAL A 3 -36.88 -5.02 -14.67
N SER A 4 -36.78 -4.45 -15.87
CA SER A 4 -36.31 -3.08 -16.08
C SER A 4 -37.48 -2.11 -15.94
N SER A 5 -37.58 -1.38 -14.83
CA SER A 5 -38.33 -0.13 -14.81
C SER A 5 -37.67 0.83 -15.83
N GLY A 6 -38.48 1.35 -16.75
CA GLY A 6 -37.98 2.00 -17.97
C GLY A 6 -37.49 3.44 -17.80
N VAL A 7 -36.86 3.94 -18.87
CA VAL A 7 -36.58 5.38 -19.13
C VAL A 7 -35.62 6.07 -18.14
N ALA A 8 -34.36 5.61 -18.13
CA ALA A 8 -33.20 6.36 -17.64
C ALA A 8 -31.97 6.14 -18.54
N SER A 9 -32.06 6.55 -19.81
CA SER A 9 -30.99 6.37 -20.80
C SER A 9 -29.89 7.44 -20.69
N THR A 10 -28.90 7.20 -19.84
CA THR A 10 -27.71 8.07 -19.72
C THR A 10 -26.90 8.05 -21.02
N VAL A 11 -26.71 9.22 -21.64
CA VAL A 11 -26.00 9.36 -22.93
C VAL A 11 -24.49 9.20 -22.72
N TYR A 12 -23.92 8.11 -23.22
CA TYR A 12 -22.48 7.97 -23.45
C TYR A 12 -22.13 8.38 -24.88
N ALA A 13 -21.21 9.33 -25.04
CA ALA A 13 -20.75 9.79 -26.35
C ALA A 13 -19.72 8.82 -26.95
N GLY A 14 -20.10 8.09 -28.00
CA GLY A 14 -19.21 7.28 -28.83
C GLY A 14 -18.62 8.08 -29.99
N VAL A 15 -17.36 7.80 -30.35
CA VAL A 15 -16.64 8.46 -31.46
C VAL A 15 -16.84 7.70 -32.77
N ASP A 16 -16.93 8.43 -33.89
CA ASP A 16 -17.09 7.91 -35.25
C ASP A 16 -16.06 6.85 -35.66
N SER A 17 -16.54 5.83 -36.39
CA SER A 17 -15.79 5.21 -37.50
C SER A 17 -16.77 4.63 -38.54
N SER A 18 -16.39 4.69 -39.82
CA SER A 18 -17.32 4.60 -40.95
C SER A 18 -17.37 3.23 -41.66
N ASP A 19 -18.57 2.86 -42.13
CA ASP A 19 -18.88 1.74 -43.05
C ASP A 19 -18.13 1.85 -44.40
N PRO A 20 -17.87 0.73 -45.13
CA PRO A 20 -18.77 0.42 -46.26
C PRO A 20 -19.01 -1.08 -46.60
N ALA A 21 -20.27 -1.52 -46.47
CA ALA A 21 -21.12 -2.14 -47.50
C ALA A 21 -20.65 -3.38 -48.34
N ALA A 22 -21.13 -4.56 -47.90
CA ALA A 22 -22.07 -5.47 -48.61
C ALA A 22 -21.73 -6.28 -49.91
N GLY A 23 -21.64 -7.62 -49.74
CA GLY A 23 -22.42 -8.64 -50.49
C GLY A 23 -21.85 -9.29 -51.77
N PRO A 24 -22.56 -10.26 -52.42
CA PRO A 24 -23.78 -10.98 -52.01
C PRO A 24 -23.71 -12.53 -52.28
N ILE A 25 -24.86 -13.18 -52.57
CA ILE A 25 -25.13 -14.61 -52.97
C ILE A 25 -25.46 -15.55 -51.77
N ASN A 26 -26.62 -16.21 -51.56
CA ASN A 26 -27.87 -16.55 -52.30
C ASN A 26 -28.02 -18.04 -52.72
N GLN A 27 -28.76 -18.86 -51.94
CA GLN A 27 -29.93 -19.64 -52.42
C GLN A 27 -30.70 -20.43 -51.32
N ARG A 28 -31.92 -20.87 -51.67
CA ARG A 28 -32.92 -21.67 -50.91
C ARG A 28 -32.79 -23.18 -51.26
N PRO A 29 -33.50 -24.18 -50.68
CA PRO A 29 -34.78 -24.18 -49.92
C PRO A 29 -34.64 -24.89 -48.53
N THR A 30 -35.65 -25.38 -47.76
CA THR A 30 -37.04 -25.83 -48.04
C THR A 30 -37.96 -25.68 -46.79
N LYS A 31 -39.24 -26.07 -46.89
CA LYS A 31 -40.27 -26.02 -45.84
C LYS A 31 -40.32 -27.26 -44.94
N LEU A 32 -40.67 -27.08 -43.67
CA LEU A 32 -41.73 -27.86 -43.01
C LEU A 32 -42.88 -26.90 -42.65
N ALA A 33 -44.09 -27.41 -42.40
CA ALA A 33 -45.28 -26.58 -42.21
C ALA A 33 -45.64 -26.38 -40.73
N ALA A 34 -45.75 -25.13 -40.29
CA ALA A 34 -46.32 -24.76 -39.00
C ALA A 34 -47.84 -24.55 -39.11
N THR A 35 -48.60 -25.07 -38.14
CA THR A 35 -50.03 -24.78 -37.97
C THR A 35 -50.24 -23.35 -37.47
N LYS A 36 -51.25 -22.66 -38.00
CA LYS A 36 -51.58 -21.29 -37.57
C LYS A 36 -52.14 -21.26 -36.15
N ALA A 37 -51.36 -20.75 -35.19
CA ALA A 37 -51.91 -19.89 -34.15
C ALA A 37 -52.02 -18.45 -34.71
N GLY A 38 -53.07 -17.72 -34.33
CA GLY A 38 -53.26 -16.33 -34.76
C GLY A 38 -52.48 -15.36 -33.90
N THR A 39 -51.20 -15.13 -34.21
CA THR A 39 -50.44 -14.05 -33.58
C THR A 39 -50.99 -12.71 -34.04
N ALA A 40 -51.75 -12.05 -33.18
CA ALA A 40 -51.91 -10.60 -33.25
C ALA A 40 -50.51 -9.97 -33.13
N THR A 41 -50.22 -8.96 -33.94
CA THR A 41 -48.97 -8.20 -33.80
C THR A 41 -48.95 -7.59 -32.40
N PRO A 42 -47.84 -7.69 -31.64
CA PRO A 42 -47.72 -6.94 -30.39
C PRO A 42 -47.77 -5.44 -30.72
N ILE A 43 -48.77 -4.76 -30.19
CA ILE A 43 -49.13 -3.36 -30.49
C ILE A 43 -49.05 -2.58 -29.18
N VAL A 44 -48.48 -1.37 -29.23
CA VAL A 44 -48.67 -0.37 -28.17
C VAL A 44 -50.11 0.10 -28.26
N ALA A 45 -50.95 -0.31 -27.30
CA ALA A 45 -52.37 0.02 -27.32
C ALA A 45 -52.59 1.50 -26.96
N VAL A 46 -53.53 2.19 -27.59
CA VAL A 46 -53.89 3.58 -27.22
C VAL A 46 -55.13 3.53 -26.32
N GLU A 47 -54.88 3.57 -25.01
CA GLU A 47 -55.86 3.32 -23.95
C GLU A 47 -56.03 4.56 -23.06
N ALA A 48 -57.24 4.79 -22.53
CA ALA A 48 -57.49 5.95 -21.68
C ALA A 48 -56.88 5.75 -20.28
N ARG A 49 -56.19 6.78 -19.75
CA ARG A 49 -55.55 6.74 -18.42
C ARG A 49 -56.47 6.16 -17.36
N ALA A 50 -56.05 5.05 -16.75
CA ALA A 50 -56.83 4.32 -15.76
C ALA A 50 -57.16 5.16 -14.51
N GLY A 51 -58.38 5.01 -13.98
CA GLY A 51 -58.92 5.86 -12.91
C GLY A 51 -58.24 5.75 -11.53
N TRP A 52 -57.29 4.84 -11.35
CA TRP A 52 -56.48 4.73 -10.13
C TRP A 52 -55.25 5.66 -10.13
N VAL A 53 -54.86 6.19 -11.30
CA VAL A 53 -53.69 7.06 -11.49
C VAL A 53 -54.00 8.48 -11.00
N ARG A 54 -53.14 9.05 -10.17
CA ARG A 54 -53.26 10.41 -9.62
C ARG A 54 -52.64 11.42 -10.58
N ASP A 55 -53.43 12.30 -11.18
CA ASP A 55 -52.90 13.32 -12.10
C ASP A 55 -52.00 14.34 -11.38
N ARG A 56 -51.05 14.92 -12.12
CA ARG A 56 -50.15 15.98 -11.64
C ARG A 56 -49.99 17.07 -12.71
N ALA A 57 -49.94 18.32 -12.26
CA ALA A 57 -49.63 19.45 -13.12
C ALA A 57 -48.14 19.44 -13.50
N ILE A 58 -47.84 19.75 -14.76
CA ILE A 58 -46.46 19.96 -15.23
C ILE A 58 -45.94 21.26 -14.60
N PRO A 59 -44.80 21.25 -13.88
CA PRO A 59 -44.22 22.47 -13.33
C PRO A 59 -43.75 23.46 -14.41
N GLU A 60 -43.74 24.76 -14.10
CA GLU A 60 -43.28 25.78 -15.03
C GLU A 60 -41.79 25.59 -15.39
N ALA A 61 -41.48 25.68 -16.68
CA ALA A 61 -40.11 25.66 -17.19
C ALA A 61 -39.41 27.03 -16.99
N THR A 62 -39.04 27.32 -15.75
CA THR A 62 -38.39 28.57 -15.35
C THR A 62 -37.07 28.81 -16.11
N ALA A 63 -36.71 30.09 -16.30
CA ALA A 63 -35.50 30.48 -17.03
C ALA A 63 -34.23 29.80 -16.48
N ALA A 64 -34.08 29.71 -15.16
CA ALA A 64 -32.95 29.04 -14.52
C ALA A 64 -32.87 27.54 -14.84
N ARG A 65 -34.01 26.83 -14.97
CA ARG A 65 -34.00 25.40 -15.33
C ARG A 65 -33.76 25.18 -16.83
N VAL A 66 -34.12 26.16 -17.66
CA VAL A 66 -33.75 26.19 -19.10
C VAL A 66 -32.27 26.48 -19.30
N GLU A 67 -31.67 27.34 -18.46
CA GLU A 67 -30.22 27.64 -18.45
C GLU A 67 -29.38 26.43 -17.99
N GLN A 68 -29.87 25.67 -17.01
CA GLN A 68 -29.21 24.45 -16.49
C GLN A 68 -29.51 23.17 -17.30
N ALA A 69 -30.13 23.29 -18.48
CA ALA A 69 -30.54 22.16 -19.32
C ALA A 69 -29.34 21.40 -19.92
N GLN A 70 -29.20 20.11 -19.59
CA GLN A 70 -28.14 19.27 -20.16
C GLN A 70 -28.59 18.63 -21.47
N ASN A 71 -27.66 18.44 -22.42
CA ASN A 71 -27.90 17.83 -23.74
C ASN A 71 -29.06 18.45 -24.56
N GLY A 72 -29.53 19.65 -24.20
CA GLY A 72 -30.66 20.34 -24.82
C GLY A 72 -32.04 20.04 -24.21
N ILE A 73 -32.11 19.38 -23.05
CA ILE A 73 -33.35 19.00 -22.37
C ILE A 73 -33.41 19.62 -20.96
N ALA A 74 -34.54 20.24 -20.62
CA ALA A 74 -34.88 20.62 -19.25
C ALA A 74 -36.05 19.76 -18.76
N TYR A 75 -35.83 18.89 -17.79
CA TYR A 75 -36.87 17.99 -17.29
C TYR A 75 -37.85 18.74 -16.36
N LEU A 76 -39.14 18.45 -16.48
CA LEU A 76 -40.22 19.12 -15.74
C LEU A 76 -40.96 18.16 -14.82
N LEU A 77 -41.31 16.97 -15.29
CA LEU A 77 -42.00 15.96 -14.48
C LEU A 77 -41.46 14.57 -14.77
N THR A 78 -41.21 13.81 -13.69
CA THR A 78 -41.16 12.35 -13.72
C THR A 78 -42.10 11.84 -12.63
N ASP A 79 -43.14 11.13 -13.02
CA ASP A 79 -44.14 10.57 -12.10
C ASP A 79 -44.29 9.07 -12.36
N GLU A 80 -43.94 8.29 -11.35
CA GLU A 80 -43.97 6.82 -11.35
C GLU A 80 -45.08 6.36 -10.40
N GLN A 81 -46.06 5.63 -10.90
CA GLN A 81 -47.17 5.11 -10.09
C GLN A 81 -47.33 3.61 -10.30
N TYR A 82 -47.35 2.86 -9.20
CA TYR A 82 -47.33 1.40 -9.19
C TYR A 82 -48.60 0.89 -8.51
N ARG A 83 -49.36 -0.02 -9.13
CA ARG A 83 -50.52 -0.68 -8.52
C ARG A 83 -50.32 -2.19 -8.47
N THR A 84 -50.19 -2.73 -7.27
CA THR A 84 -50.06 -4.18 -7.07
C THR A 84 -51.43 -4.87 -7.13
N ARG A 85 -51.49 -6.03 -7.79
CA ARG A 85 -52.67 -6.92 -7.86
C ARG A 85 -52.33 -8.31 -7.30
N ALA A 86 -53.28 -9.24 -7.34
CA ALA A 86 -53.04 -10.63 -6.95
C ALA A 86 -52.30 -11.45 -8.03
N ASP A 87 -52.37 -11.01 -9.29
CA ASP A 87 -51.81 -11.67 -10.48
C ASP A 87 -50.57 -10.97 -11.07
N GLY A 88 -50.16 -9.82 -10.52
CA GLY A 88 -49.09 -8.98 -11.07
C GLY A 88 -49.19 -7.52 -10.63
N HIS A 89 -48.82 -6.58 -11.51
CA HIS A 89 -48.82 -5.13 -11.22
C HIS A 89 -49.13 -4.28 -12.46
N ASP A 90 -49.52 -3.03 -12.23
CA ASP A 90 -49.64 -1.97 -13.25
C ASP A 90 -48.63 -0.86 -12.94
N ASP A 91 -47.71 -0.61 -13.88
CA ASP A 91 -46.64 0.36 -13.75
C ASP A 91 -46.91 1.51 -14.70
N TRP A 92 -47.42 2.63 -14.16
CA TRP A 92 -47.71 3.84 -14.91
C TRP A 92 -46.56 4.84 -14.80
N PHE A 93 -46.12 5.35 -15.93
CA PHE A 93 -45.01 6.30 -16.04
C PHE A 93 -45.42 7.51 -16.86
N ARG A 94 -45.00 8.71 -16.40
CA ARG A 94 -45.09 9.95 -17.17
C ARG A 94 -43.77 10.72 -17.15
N SER A 95 -43.36 11.20 -18.32
CA SER A 95 -42.24 12.13 -18.46
C SER A 95 -42.70 13.40 -19.18
N SER A 96 -42.31 14.56 -18.64
CA SER A 96 -42.48 15.86 -19.28
C SER A 96 -41.16 16.62 -19.31
N SER A 97 -40.76 17.12 -20.48
CA SER A 97 -39.48 17.80 -20.68
C SER A 97 -39.53 18.88 -21.77
N LYS A 98 -38.80 19.97 -21.57
CA LYS A 98 -38.70 21.10 -22.52
C LYS A 98 -37.44 21.01 -23.36
N ILE A 99 -37.57 21.24 -24.66
CA ILE A 99 -36.47 21.24 -25.62
C ILE A 99 -35.84 22.63 -25.67
N THR A 100 -34.55 22.74 -25.37
CA THR A 100 -33.83 24.02 -25.24
C THR A 100 -32.86 24.30 -26.38
N ASN A 101 -32.38 23.27 -27.10
CA ASN A 101 -31.51 23.43 -28.28
C ASN A 101 -31.62 22.25 -29.27
N ARG A 102 -30.81 22.26 -30.34
CA ARG A 102 -30.85 21.23 -31.41
C ARG A 102 -30.52 19.82 -30.93
N SER A 103 -29.62 19.64 -29.96
CA SER A 103 -29.32 18.31 -29.39
C SER A 103 -30.55 17.69 -28.73
N GLY A 104 -31.29 18.50 -27.96
CA GLY A 104 -32.54 18.07 -27.34
C GLY A 104 -33.66 17.80 -28.35
N LEU A 105 -33.61 18.43 -29.52
CA LEU A 105 -34.57 18.16 -30.59
C LEU A 105 -34.35 16.77 -31.21
N GLU A 106 -33.10 16.32 -31.38
CA GLU A 106 -32.84 14.96 -31.86
C GLU A 106 -33.30 13.91 -30.83
N SER A 107 -33.06 14.14 -29.54
CA SER A 107 -33.40 13.16 -28.49
C SER A 107 -34.87 13.11 -28.12
N ALA A 108 -35.55 14.27 -27.97
CA ALA A 108 -36.99 14.31 -27.67
C ALA A 108 -37.88 14.11 -28.90
N GLY A 109 -37.32 14.01 -30.11
CA GLY A 109 -38.03 13.66 -31.34
C GLY A 109 -38.42 12.17 -31.44
N GLN A 110 -37.96 11.31 -30.52
CA GLN A 110 -38.21 9.87 -30.52
C GLN A 110 -38.62 9.39 -29.11
N ILE A 111 -39.63 8.53 -29.05
CA ILE A 111 -40.05 7.81 -27.83
C ILE A 111 -39.71 6.32 -28.01
N ASP A 112 -38.81 5.82 -27.16
CA ASP A 112 -38.43 4.41 -27.08
C ASP A 112 -39.03 3.77 -25.84
N LEU A 113 -39.84 2.72 -26.04
CA LEU A 113 -40.45 1.92 -24.98
C LEU A 113 -39.94 0.48 -25.07
N ALA A 114 -39.74 -0.20 -23.94
CA ALA A 114 -39.28 -1.60 -23.90
C ALA A 114 -40.13 -2.44 -22.94
N TYR A 115 -40.46 -3.68 -23.33
CA TYR A 115 -41.30 -4.60 -22.56
C TYR A 115 -41.13 -6.06 -23.03
N ASN A 116 -41.46 -7.03 -22.17
CA ASN A 116 -41.45 -8.46 -22.48
C ASN A 116 -42.87 -9.00 -22.76
N PRO A 117 -43.25 -9.27 -24.03
CA PRO A 117 -44.60 -9.67 -24.43
C PRO A 117 -45.04 -11.04 -23.88
N SER A 118 -44.16 -11.76 -23.17
CA SER A 118 -44.48 -13.04 -22.52
C SER A 118 -45.32 -12.87 -21.25
N PHE A 119 -45.23 -11.72 -20.58
CA PHE A 119 -45.95 -11.41 -19.34
C PHE A 119 -46.27 -9.91 -19.14
N GLU A 120 -45.80 -9.03 -20.03
CA GLU A 120 -46.06 -7.59 -20.03
C GLU A 120 -46.82 -7.17 -21.30
N SER A 121 -47.74 -6.21 -21.16
CA SER A 121 -48.35 -5.49 -22.29
C SER A 121 -48.33 -3.99 -22.02
N ILE A 122 -48.06 -3.18 -23.05
CA ILE A 122 -47.86 -1.73 -22.91
C ILE A 122 -48.97 -0.90 -23.56
N GLU A 123 -49.49 0.04 -22.78
CA GLU A 123 -50.41 1.09 -23.19
C GLU A 123 -49.68 2.42 -23.37
N LEU A 124 -50.06 3.18 -24.38
CA LEU A 124 -49.81 4.61 -24.50
C LEU A 124 -51.07 5.36 -24.06
N ASN A 125 -50.97 6.16 -22.99
CA ASN A 125 -52.12 6.94 -22.51
C ASN A 125 -52.25 8.29 -23.22
N PHE A 126 -51.12 8.96 -23.45
CA PHE A 126 -51.06 10.18 -24.26
C PHE A 126 -49.64 10.52 -24.73
N ILE A 127 -49.55 11.31 -25.80
CA ILE A 127 -48.39 12.11 -26.20
C ILE A 127 -48.88 13.52 -26.50
N HIS A 128 -48.37 14.50 -25.76
CA HIS A 128 -48.66 15.91 -25.94
C HIS A 128 -47.38 16.67 -26.34
N LEU A 129 -47.51 17.51 -27.36
CA LEU A 129 -46.52 18.55 -27.69
C LEU A 129 -47.11 19.90 -27.28
N ILE A 130 -46.52 20.57 -26.29
CA ILE A 130 -47.03 21.83 -25.76
C ILE A 130 -46.19 22.98 -26.31
N ARG A 131 -46.82 23.83 -27.13
CA ARG A 131 -46.21 24.97 -27.82
C ARG A 131 -46.96 26.25 -27.47
N ASP A 132 -46.24 27.26 -26.96
CA ASP A 132 -46.82 28.55 -26.53
C ASP A 132 -48.05 28.40 -25.60
N GLY A 133 -48.01 27.40 -24.71
CA GLY A 133 -49.11 27.06 -23.79
C GLY A 133 -50.29 26.30 -24.41
N LYS A 134 -50.26 26.00 -25.72
CA LYS A 134 -51.27 25.18 -26.41
C LYS A 134 -50.82 23.73 -26.47
N VAL A 135 -51.71 22.81 -26.10
CA VAL A 135 -51.51 21.37 -26.24
C VAL A 135 -51.84 20.94 -27.68
N ILE A 136 -50.92 20.20 -28.31
CA ILE A 136 -51.13 19.45 -29.55
C ILE A 136 -51.08 17.97 -29.16
N ASP A 137 -52.16 17.23 -29.41
CA ASP A 137 -52.26 15.80 -29.12
C ASP A 137 -51.69 14.99 -30.29
N LEU A 138 -50.58 14.29 -30.05
CA LEU A 138 -49.90 13.43 -31.02
C LEU A 138 -50.18 11.93 -30.76
N THR A 139 -50.98 11.58 -29.75
CA THR A 139 -51.16 10.21 -29.26
C THR A 139 -51.59 9.21 -30.35
N ARG A 140 -52.46 9.67 -31.27
CA ARG A 140 -52.98 8.86 -32.38
C ARG A 140 -52.23 9.07 -33.70
N GLU A 141 -51.32 10.03 -33.75
CA GLU A 141 -50.56 10.40 -34.95
C GLU A 141 -49.14 9.81 -34.92
N THR A 142 -48.58 9.59 -33.74
CA THR A 142 -47.31 8.86 -33.54
C THR A 142 -47.49 7.37 -33.81
N GLN A 143 -46.86 6.87 -34.87
CA GLN A 143 -46.83 5.43 -35.17
C GLN A 143 -45.65 4.75 -34.48
N PHE A 144 -45.94 3.81 -33.58
CA PHE A 144 -44.93 2.98 -32.94
C PHE A 144 -44.56 1.78 -33.81
N ARG A 145 -43.31 1.72 -34.24
CA ARG A 145 -42.72 0.55 -34.89
C ARG A 145 -42.12 -0.35 -33.82
N VAL A 146 -42.77 -1.49 -33.56
CA VAL A 146 -42.21 -2.54 -32.70
C VAL A 146 -41.11 -3.28 -33.44
N VAL A 147 -39.97 -3.46 -32.79
CA VAL A 147 -38.83 -4.24 -33.26
C VAL A 147 -38.38 -5.23 -32.19
N GLU A 148 -38.13 -6.45 -32.63
CA GLU A 148 -37.35 -7.44 -31.87
C GLU A 148 -35.88 -7.02 -31.95
N ARG A 149 -35.31 -6.60 -30.82
CA ARG A 149 -33.91 -6.15 -30.73
C ARG A 149 -33.30 -6.66 -29.43
N GLU A 150 -32.93 -7.93 -29.46
CA GLU A 150 -32.11 -8.58 -28.43
C GLU A 150 -30.77 -7.85 -28.32
N SER A 151 -30.60 -7.01 -27.31
CA SER A 151 -29.38 -6.22 -27.08
C SER A 151 -28.21 -7.04 -26.57
N GLU A 152 -28.47 -8.26 -26.08
CA GLU A 152 -27.50 -9.16 -25.45
C GLU A 152 -27.33 -10.45 -26.28
N LEU A 153 -27.74 -10.43 -27.56
CA LEU A 153 -27.64 -11.58 -28.48
C LEU A 153 -26.18 -11.95 -28.80
N ASP A 154 -25.29 -10.97 -28.83
CA ASP A 154 -23.85 -11.18 -29.03
C ASP A 154 -23.22 -11.90 -27.81
N ASP A 155 -23.80 -11.74 -26.61
CA ASP A 155 -23.47 -12.52 -25.39
C ASP A 155 -24.21 -13.88 -25.34
N GLY A 156 -25.00 -14.20 -26.36
CA GLY A 156 -25.79 -15.43 -26.46
C GLY A 156 -27.07 -15.44 -25.63
N ILE A 157 -27.58 -14.27 -25.23
CA ILE A 157 -28.80 -14.10 -24.45
C ILE A 157 -29.98 -13.73 -25.37
N VAL A 158 -31.14 -14.31 -25.11
CA VAL A 158 -32.42 -14.05 -25.80
C VAL A 158 -33.46 -13.78 -24.71
N SER A 159 -33.73 -12.50 -24.49
CA SER A 159 -34.61 -11.98 -23.44
C SER A 159 -36.10 -12.04 -23.81
N GLY A 160 -36.42 -12.00 -25.11
CA GLY A 160 -37.75 -11.77 -25.65
C GLY A 160 -38.18 -10.30 -25.62
N THR A 161 -37.31 -9.38 -25.21
CA THR A 161 -37.67 -7.96 -25.02
C THR A 161 -37.89 -7.27 -26.36
N LEU A 162 -39.09 -6.70 -26.54
CA LEU A 162 -39.43 -5.90 -27.70
C LEU A 162 -39.20 -4.42 -27.40
N LYS A 163 -38.75 -3.66 -28.41
CA LYS A 163 -38.71 -2.19 -28.37
C LYS A 163 -39.75 -1.60 -29.30
N ALA A 164 -40.61 -0.73 -28.77
CA ALA A 164 -41.52 0.08 -29.57
C ALA A 164 -40.93 1.48 -29.76
N ILE A 165 -40.69 1.86 -31.02
CA ILE A 165 -40.04 3.12 -31.38
C ILE A 165 -41.06 4.02 -32.09
N GLY A 166 -41.41 5.16 -31.48
CA GLY A 166 -42.33 6.14 -32.03
C GLY A 166 -41.63 7.47 -32.34
N ASN A 167 -41.60 7.87 -33.60
CA ASN A 167 -41.02 9.16 -34.01
C ASN A 167 -42.09 10.27 -33.95
N LEU A 168 -41.80 11.35 -33.26
CA LEU A 168 -42.67 12.52 -33.14
C LEU A 168 -42.46 13.47 -34.32
N HIS A 169 -43.54 14.00 -34.88
CA HIS A 169 -43.49 14.93 -36.01
C HIS A 169 -43.65 16.40 -35.54
N ASP A 170 -43.16 17.34 -36.36
CA ASP A 170 -43.17 18.80 -36.09
C ASP A 170 -42.66 19.22 -34.69
N VAL A 171 -41.79 18.44 -34.05
CA VAL A 171 -41.15 18.85 -32.79
C VAL A 171 -40.16 20.00 -33.07
N ARG A 172 -40.09 20.98 -32.17
CA ARG A 172 -39.24 22.18 -32.33
C ARG A 172 -38.55 22.57 -31.01
N VAL A 173 -37.46 23.31 -31.14
CA VAL A 173 -36.82 23.97 -29.99
C VAL A 173 -37.79 24.98 -29.40
N GLY A 174 -37.99 24.91 -28.08
CA GLY A 174 -38.97 25.69 -27.33
C GLY A 174 -40.22 24.90 -26.91
N ASP A 175 -40.54 23.78 -27.56
CA ASP A 175 -41.69 22.94 -27.18
C ASP A 175 -41.43 22.16 -25.88
N ILE A 176 -42.51 21.68 -25.26
CA ILE A 176 -42.47 20.64 -24.21
C ILE A 176 -43.06 19.35 -24.79
N VAL A 177 -42.35 18.23 -24.63
CA VAL A 177 -42.88 16.89 -24.88
C VAL A 177 -43.33 16.30 -23.54
N ASP A 178 -44.61 15.90 -23.45
CA ASP A 178 -45.24 15.31 -22.27
C ASP A 178 -45.97 14.02 -22.68
N TYR A 179 -45.51 12.85 -22.22
CA TYR A 179 -46.11 11.57 -22.56
C TYR A 179 -46.27 10.66 -21.36
N ALA A 180 -47.23 9.73 -21.44
CA ALA A 180 -47.45 8.72 -20.41
C ALA A 180 -47.84 7.35 -20.97
N THR A 181 -47.45 6.31 -20.25
CA THR A 181 -47.65 4.90 -20.59
C THR A 181 -48.01 4.07 -19.37
N THR A 182 -48.84 3.03 -19.55
CA THR A 182 -49.03 1.96 -18.56
C THR A 182 -48.32 0.69 -19.05
N VAL A 183 -47.59 -0.01 -18.17
CA VAL A 183 -47.17 -1.40 -18.40
C VAL A 183 -47.97 -2.31 -17.48
N HIS A 184 -48.64 -3.31 -18.06
CA HIS A 184 -49.42 -4.31 -17.33
C HIS A 184 -48.64 -5.60 -17.27
N THR A 185 -48.15 -5.95 -16.09
CA THR A 185 -47.42 -7.19 -15.82
C THR A 185 -48.37 -8.18 -15.18
N SER A 186 -48.43 -9.41 -15.68
CA SER A 186 -49.12 -10.55 -15.05
C SER A 186 -48.22 -11.79 -15.00
N THR A 187 -47.91 -12.26 -13.79
CA THR A 187 -46.92 -13.34 -13.56
C THR A 187 -47.38 -14.31 -12.48
N ARG A 188 -47.07 -15.60 -12.64
CA ARG A 188 -47.36 -16.66 -11.66
C ARG A 188 -46.15 -17.05 -10.83
N LEU A 189 -44.97 -16.47 -11.10
CA LEU A 189 -43.72 -16.86 -10.47
C LEU A 189 -43.77 -16.69 -8.95
N TRP A 190 -44.23 -15.53 -8.46
CA TRP A 190 -44.23 -15.17 -7.04
C TRP A 190 -45.65 -14.77 -6.56
N PRO A 191 -46.60 -15.73 -6.44
CA PRO A 191 -48.00 -15.43 -6.21
C PRO A 191 -48.23 -14.73 -4.86
N ASN A 192 -49.04 -13.66 -4.88
CA ASN A 192 -49.31 -12.76 -3.74
C ASN A 192 -48.09 -11.94 -3.25
N HIS A 193 -46.99 -11.92 -4.01
CA HIS A 193 -45.84 -11.07 -3.74
C HIS A 193 -45.65 -10.01 -4.84
N ALA A 194 -45.06 -8.89 -4.45
CA ALA A 194 -44.55 -7.86 -5.35
C ALA A 194 -43.24 -7.29 -4.80
N PHE A 195 -42.45 -6.73 -5.72
CA PHE A 195 -41.12 -6.17 -5.49
C PHE A 195 -40.95 -4.97 -6.43
N TYR A 196 -40.38 -3.87 -5.96
CA TYR A 196 -40.09 -2.69 -6.78
C TYR A 196 -38.75 -2.09 -6.38
N HIS A 197 -38.11 -1.38 -7.31
CA HIS A 197 -36.96 -0.54 -7.01
C HIS A 197 -36.85 0.65 -7.96
N PHE A 198 -36.37 1.77 -7.44
CA PHE A 198 -36.21 3.04 -8.15
C PHE A 198 -35.13 3.89 -7.47
N SER A 199 -34.60 4.89 -8.17
CA SER A 199 -33.73 5.90 -7.56
C SER A 199 -34.55 7.04 -6.94
N GLN A 200 -33.95 7.75 -5.98
CA GLN A 200 -34.54 8.95 -5.39
C GLN A 200 -34.08 10.22 -6.12
N ARG A 201 -32.78 10.28 -6.44
CA ARG A 201 -32.08 11.42 -7.06
C ARG A 201 -31.72 11.08 -8.51
N TYR A 202 -31.03 12.00 -9.17
CA TYR A 202 -30.71 11.98 -10.60
C TYR A 202 -29.60 13.00 -10.93
N SER A 203 -29.00 12.86 -12.11
CA SER A 203 -27.94 13.72 -12.64
C SER A 203 -28.40 15.10 -13.11
N ASP A 204 -29.64 15.20 -13.60
CA ASP A 204 -30.12 16.33 -14.41
C ASP A 204 -31.20 17.14 -13.66
N PRO A 205 -31.23 18.48 -13.78
CA PRO A 205 -32.27 19.29 -13.16
C PRO A 205 -33.68 18.91 -13.62
N LEU A 206 -34.53 18.52 -12.66
CA LEU A 206 -35.93 18.13 -12.85
C LEU A 206 -36.81 18.87 -11.82
N ALA A 207 -37.93 19.43 -12.29
CA ALA A 207 -38.78 20.28 -11.46
C ALA A 207 -39.68 19.51 -10.47
N MET A 208 -40.09 18.28 -10.80
CA MET A 208 -40.82 17.41 -9.87
C MET A 208 -40.52 15.93 -10.15
N ARG A 209 -40.12 15.19 -9.10
CA ARG A 209 -40.14 13.71 -9.10
C ARG A 209 -41.20 13.24 -8.11
N ALA A 210 -42.02 12.29 -8.52
CA ALA A 210 -43.05 11.70 -7.67
C ALA A 210 -43.09 10.17 -7.84
N VAL A 211 -43.34 9.48 -6.73
CA VAL A 211 -43.49 8.02 -6.67
C VAL A 211 -44.70 7.68 -5.81
N ARG A 212 -45.65 6.90 -6.34
CA ARG A 212 -46.82 6.41 -5.60
C ARG A 212 -46.98 4.90 -5.77
N LEU A 213 -47.09 4.16 -4.65
CA LEU A 213 -47.33 2.72 -4.66
C LEU A 213 -48.68 2.41 -4.00
N VAL A 214 -49.53 1.66 -4.69
CA VAL A 214 -50.88 1.26 -4.28
C VAL A 214 -50.90 -0.24 -4.01
N TRP A 215 -51.35 -0.61 -2.81
CA TRP A 215 -51.26 -1.95 -2.25
C TRP A 215 -52.65 -2.51 -1.90
N PRO A 216 -52.97 -3.76 -2.31
CA PRO A 216 -54.25 -4.36 -1.99
C PRO A 216 -54.37 -4.64 -0.49
N ALA A 217 -55.60 -4.60 0.02
CA ALA A 217 -55.88 -4.79 1.44
C ALA A 217 -55.33 -6.13 1.98
N GLY A 218 -54.53 -6.05 3.05
CA GLY A 218 -53.87 -7.21 3.69
C GLY A 218 -52.42 -7.43 3.27
N MET A 219 -51.97 -6.86 2.14
CA MET A 219 -50.56 -6.87 1.77
C MET A 219 -49.75 -5.96 2.72
N THR A 220 -48.64 -6.46 3.26
CA THR A 220 -47.81 -5.75 4.25
C THR A 220 -46.36 -5.62 3.76
N PRO A 221 -46.11 -4.76 2.75
CA PRO A 221 -44.77 -4.52 2.22
C PRO A 221 -43.88 -3.79 3.23
N THR A 222 -42.57 -3.89 3.00
CA THR A 222 -41.52 -3.09 3.64
C THR A 222 -40.75 -2.35 2.55
N TYR A 223 -40.12 -1.22 2.90
CA TYR A 223 -39.13 -0.56 2.04
C TYR A 223 -37.82 -0.34 2.79
N LYS A 224 -36.72 -0.24 2.04
CA LYS A 224 -35.40 0.08 2.57
C LYS A 224 -34.72 1.14 1.70
N PRO A 225 -34.48 2.35 2.22
CA PRO A 225 -33.63 3.33 1.57
C PRO A 225 -32.15 2.97 1.73
N ILE A 226 -31.38 3.15 0.66
CA ILE A 226 -29.92 2.97 0.62
C ILE A 226 -29.33 4.18 -0.10
N ASN A 227 -28.40 4.91 0.54
CA ASN A 227 -27.91 6.21 0.07
C ASN A 227 -29.07 7.18 -0.27
N SER A 228 -30.12 7.17 0.56
CA SER A 228 -31.43 7.78 0.31
C SER A 228 -32.05 8.20 1.64
N ASP A 229 -32.75 9.34 1.65
CA ASP A 229 -33.50 9.87 2.79
C ASP A 229 -35.03 9.87 2.55
N ILE A 230 -35.49 9.14 1.53
CA ILE A 230 -36.91 9.01 1.20
C ILE A 230 -37.76 8.57 2.41
N ALA A 231 -38.89 9.24 2.59
CA ALA A 231 -39.92 8.88 3.56
C ALA A 231 -41.29 8.91 2.87
N PHE A 232 -41.99 7.79 2.88
CA PHE A 232 -43.32 7.67 2.27
C PHE A 232 -44.42 8.20 3.20
N SER A 233 -45.30 9.04 2.66
CA SER A 233 -46.59 9.37 3.29
C SER A 233 -47.54 8.18 3.09
N ILE A 234 -47.91 7.53 4.20
CA ILE A 234 -48.77 6.33 4.18
C ILE A 234 -50.22 6.73 4.47
N SER A 235 -51.14 6.28 3.61
CA SER A 235 -52.57 6.55 3.73
C SER A 235 -53.42 5.33 3.35
N LYS A 236 -54.73 5.37 3.64
CA LYS A 236 -55.70 4.37 3.16
C LYS A 236 -56.50 4.96 2.01
N SER A 237 -56.79 4.15 1.00
CA SER A 237 -57.69 4.50 -0.11
C SER A 237 -58.72 3.39 -0.34
N ALA A 238 -59.58 3.55 -1.36
CA ALA A 238 -60.56 2.54 -1.73
C ALA A 238 -59.91 1.23 -2.21
N ASP A 239 -58.75 1.34 -2.87
CA ASP A 239 -57.99 0.19 -3.41
C ASP A 239 -57.12 -0.52 -2.35
N GLY A 240 -56.91 0.11 -1.19
CA GLY A 240 -56.24 -0.48 -0.03
C GLY A 240 -55.36 0.52 0.74
N THR A 241 -54.04 0.38 0.61
CA THR A 241 -53.05 1.26 1.25
C THR A 241 -52.21 1.95 0.19
N GLU A 242 -51.96 3.26 0.34
CA GLU A 242 -51.12 4.03 -0.57
C GLU A 242 -49.90 4.58 0.15
N TRP A 243 -48.75 4.48 -0.52
CA TRP A 243 -47.49 5.12 -0.14
C TRP A 243 -47.18 6.17 -1.20
N GLU A 244 -47.04 7.45 -0.83
CA GLU A 244 -46.68 8.52 -1.77
C GLU A 244 -45.47 9.33 -1.28
N TRP A 245 -44.55 9.62 -2.19
CA TRP A 245 -43.44 10.55 -2.02
C TRP A 245 -43.41 11.51 -3.21
N ILE A 246 -43.19 12.80 -2.94
CA ILE A 246 -43.12 13.86 -3.95
C ILE A 246 -41.97 14.79 -3.54
N ALA A 247 -41.09 15.11 -4.49
CA ALA A 247 -40.08 16.15 -4.36
C ALA A 247 -40.28 17.21 -5.43
N GLN A 248 -40.32 18.48 -5.01
CA GLN A 248 -40.37 19.67 -5.88
C GLN A 248 -38.98 20.31 -5.90
N ASP A 249 -38.47 20.61 -7.10
CA ASP A 249 -37.13 21.15 -7.36
C ASP A 249 -36.00 20.55 -6.48
N PRO A 250 -35.90 19.22 -6.29
CA PRO A 250 -34.83 18.65 -5.48
C PRO A 250 -33.47 18.77 -6.21
N PRO A 251 -32.36 18.79 -5.48
CA PRO A 251 -31.05 19.09 -6.04
C PRO A 251 -30.57 17.99 -7.00
N ALA A 252 -30.31 18.38 -8.25
CA ALA A 252 -29.58 17.56 -9.21
C ALA A 252 -28.23 17.15 -8.62
N THR A 253 -27.99 15.85 -8.51
CA THR A 253 -26.76 15.29 -7.95
C THR A 253 -25.83 14.95 -9.11
N ARG A 254 -24.87 15.83 -9.39
CA ARG A 254 -23.82 15.57 -10.39
C ARG A 254 -23.17 14.23 -10.07
N GLY A 255 -23.12 13.35 -11.07
CA GLY A 255 -22.52 12.03 -10.92
C GLY A 255 -21.01 12.11 -10.71
N GLU A 256 -20.48 11.11 -10.01
CA GLU A 256 -19.04 10.89 -9.84
C GLU A 256 -18.62 9.62 -10.58
N ASP A 257 -17.42 9.67 -11.18
CA ASP A 257 -16.79 8.52 -11.83
C ASP A 257 -16.32 7.50 -10.78
N ALA A 258 -16.06 6.26 -11.17
CA ALA A 258 -15.50 5.21 -10.29
C ALA A 258 -16.18 5.11 -8.90
N VAL A 259 -17.51 5.28 -8.83
CA VAL A 259 -18.29 5.00 -7.61
C VAL A 259 -18.70 3.52 -7.62
N PRO A 260 -18.63 2.79 -6.50
CA PRO A 260 -19.12 1.42 -6.42
C PRO A 260 -20.59 1.35 -6.83
N ALA A 261 -20.95 0.44 -7.73
CA ALA A 261 -22.34 0.29 -8.18
C ALA A 261 -23.31 0.01 -7.01
N THR A 262 -22.82 -0.73 -6.00
CA THR A 262 -23.46 -1.05 -4.72
C THR A 262 -23.70 0.15 -3.80
N ALA A 263 -23.01 1.27 -4.00
CA ALA A 263 -23.21 2.49 -3.24
C ALA A 263 -24.42 3.31 -3.75
N PHE A 264 -24.98 2.96 -4.92
CA PHE A 264 -26.16 3.60 -5.53
C PHE A 264 -26.11 5.13 -5.46
N GLN A 265 -25.25 5.77 -6.26
CA GLN A 265 -24.91 7.20 -6.09
C GLN A 265 -26.10 8.19 -6.10
N TRP A 266 -27.18 7.84 -6.80
CA TRP A 266 -28.45 8.60 -6.85
C TRP A 266 -29.47 8.19 -5.78
N GLY A 267 -29.05 7.38 -4.79
CA GLY A 267 -29.92 6.66 -3.88
C GLY A 267 -30.68 5.53 -4.57
N ARG A 268 -30.97 4.47 -3.82
CA ARG A 268 -31.87 3.39 -4.21
C ARG A 268 -32.88 3.15 -3.10
N VAL A 269 -34.10 2.81 -3.51
CA VAL A 269 -35.17 2.41 -2.61
C VAL A 269 -35.60 1.02 -3.03
N ASP A 270 -35.42 0.04 -2.15
CA ASP A 270 -35.96 -1.30 -2.35
C ASP A 270 -37.34 -1.38 -1.71
N VAL A 271 -38.26 -2.11 -2.35
CA VAL A 271 -39.57 -2.43 -1.79
C VAL A 271 -39.81 -3.93 -1.95
N SER A 272 -40.18 -4.61 -0.86
CA SER A 272 -40.49 -6.04 -0.89
C SER A 272 -41.69 -6.41 -0.02
N THR A 273 -42.38 -7.45 -0.44
CA THR A 273 -43.43 -8.14 0.32
C THR A 273 -42.94 -9.43 0.98
N MET A 274 -41.75 -9.93 0.60
CA MET A 274 -41.05 -11.01 1.31
C MET A 274 -40.24 -10.41 2.47
N LYS A 275 -40.25 -11.10 3.61
CA LYS A 275 -39.74 -10.61 4.89
C LYS A 275 -38.40 -11.23 5.28
N GLU A 276 -38.11 -12.43 4.79
CA GLU A 276 -36.86 -13.15 5.05
C GLU A 276 -36.34 -13.89 3.82
N TRP A 277 -35.03 -14.10 3.74
CA TRP A 277 -34.40 -14.94 2.72
C TRP A 277 -34.91 -16.40 2.74
N SER A 278 -35.43 -16.86 3.89
CA SER A 278 -36.12 -18.15 4.03
C SER A 278 -37.35 -18.29 3.13
N GLU A 279 -38.01 -17.18 2.77
CA GLU A 279 -39.15 -17.16 1.85
C GLU A 279 -38.70 -17.26 0.40
N VAL A 280 -37.65 -16.54 0.02
CA VAL A 280 -37.04 -16.61 -1.32
C VAL A 280 -36.45 -18.01 -1.58
N ALA A 281 -35.77 -18.61 -0.60
CA ALA A 281 -35.22 -19.96 -0.74
C ALA A 281 -36.30 -21.03 -0.89
N ARG A 282 -37.43 -20.87 -0.19
CA ARG A 282 -38.60 -21.77 -0.27
C ARG A 282 -39.31 -21.64 -1.62
N TRP A 283 -39.47 -20.41 -2.11
CA TRP A 283 -39.98 -20.10 -3.46
C TRP A 283 -39.11 -20.77 -4.53
N ALA A 284 -37.80 -20.49 -4.54
CA ALA A 284 -36.86 -21.05 -5.50
C ALA A 284 -36.81 -22.59 -5.45
N SER A 285 -36.88 -23.18 -4.25
CA SER A 285 -36.91 -24.65 -4.08
C SER A 285 -38.10 -25.28 -4.81
N GLY A 286 -39.25 -24.60 -4.86
CA GLY A 286 -40.43 -25.08 -5.59
C GLY A 286 -40.26 -25.05 -7.12
N LEU A 287 -39.44 -24.14 -7.66
CA LEU A 287 -39.17 -24.07 -9.11
C LEU A 287 -38.14 -25.13 -9.56
N TYR A 288 -37.18 -25.46 -8.70
CA TYR A 288 -36.07 -26.37 -9.03
C TYR A 288 -36.44 -27.85 -8.85
N GLN A 289 -37.35 -28.19 -7.93
CA GLN A 289 -37.87 -29.57 -7.79
C GLN A 289 -38.52 -30.09 -9.08
N GLY A 290 -38.32 -31.37 -9.41
CA GLY A 290 -38.91 -32.02 -10.59
C GLY A 290 -38.09 -33.23 -11.06
N ASP A 291 -38.08 -33.49 -12.37
CA ASP A 291 -37.31 -34.60 -12.95
C ASP A 291 -35.79 -34.33 -12.96
N GLU A 292 -35.03 -35.25 -12.37
CA GLU A 292 -33.56 -35.29 -12.32
C GLU A 292 -33.00 -36.46 -13.15
N SER A 293 -33.77 -36.99 -14.11
CA SER A 293 -33.29 -38.03 -15.02
C SER A 293 -32.11 -37.54 -15.87
N LEU A 294 -31.20 -38.47 -16.17
CA LEU A 294 -30.01 -38.25 -17.00
C LEU A 294 -30.00 -39.30 -18.12
N PRO A 295 -29.61 -38.94 -19.36
CA PRO A 295 -29.34 -39.90 -20.44
C PRO A 295 -28.28 -40.95 -20.06
N ALA A 296 -28.42 -42.16 -20.61
CA ALA A 296 -27.62 -43.31 -20.20
C ALA A 296 -26.13 -43.20 -20.57
N ASP A 297 -25.81 -42.45 -21.62
CA ASP A 297 -24.45 -42.08 -22.02
C ASP A 297 -23.83 -41.06 -21.07
N PHE A 298 -24.62 -40.10 -20.57
CA PHE A 298 -24.18 -39.16 -19.53
C PHE A 298 -23.93 -39.88 -18.19
N GLU A 299 -24.84 -40.76 -17.74
CA GLU A 299 -24.62 -41.62 -16.57
C GLU A 299 -23.39 -42.52 -16.77
N ALA A 300 -23.17 -43.08 -17.96
CA ALA A 300 -21.94 -43.83 -18.26
C ALA A 300 -20.67 -42.95 -18.16
N ARG A 301 -20.73 -41.68 -18.58
CA ARG A 301 -19.63 -40.72 -18.42
C ARG A 301 -19.35 -40.41 -16.94
N LEU A 302 -20.38 -40.26 -16.11
CA LEU A 302 -20.21 -40.09 -14.65
C LEU A 302 -19.57 -41.34 -14.00
N ASN A 303 -19.97 -42.54 -14.42
CA ASN A 303 -19.34 -43.78 -13.96
C ASN A 303 -17.84 -43.86 -14.33
N VAL A 304 -17.45 -43.42 -15.53
CA VAL A 304 -16.03 -43.30 -15.93
C VAL A 304 -15.28 -42.31 -15.04
N ILE A 305 -15.87 -41.15 -14.71
CA ILE A 305 -15.28 -40.16 -13.79
C ILE A 305 -15.12 -40.76 -12.38
N ALA A 306 -16.13 -41.45 -11.87
CA ALA A 306 -16.10 -42.08 -10.55
C ALA A 306 -15.03 -43.18 -10.41
N ALA A 307 -14.79 -43.94 -11.49
CA ALA A 307 -13.79 -45.00 -11.55
C ALA A 307 -12.36 -44.48 -11.77
N ALA A 308 -12.18 -43.44 -12.59
CA ALA A 308 -10.87 -42.85 -12.87
C ALA A 308 -10.32 -42.01 -11.71
N TRP A 309 -11.21 -41.36 -10.93
CA TRP A 309 -10.81 -40.41 -9.88
C TRP A 309 -11.33 -40.86 -8.51
N SER A 310 -10.41 -41.12 -7.58
CA SER A 310 -10.74 -41.60 -6.23
C SER A 310 -11.13 -40.49 -5.26
N LYS A 311 -10.67 -39.25 -5.47
CA LYS A 311 -11.00 -38.09 -4.62
C LYS A 311 -12.26 -37.39 -5.11
N THR A 312 -13.10 -36.97 -4.17
CA THR A 312 -14.32 -36.17 -4.41
C THR A 312 -14.02 -34.87 -5.15
N GLY A 313 -12.98 -34.13 -4.75
CA GLY A 313 -12.56 -32.89 -5.42
C GLY A 313 -12.13 -33.09 -6.88
N ASP A 314 -11.48 -34.20 -7.21
CA ASP A 314 -11.12 -34.53 -8.59
C ASP A 314 -12.35 -34.90 -9.42
N ARG A 315 -13.28 -35.69 -8.87
CA ARG A 315 -14.58 -36.00 -9.50
C ARG A 315 -15.38 -34.73 -9.79
N LEU A 316 -15.42 -33.79 -8.84
CA LEU A 316 -16.05 -32.48 -9.02
C LEU A 316 -15.43 -31.73 -10.19
N THR A 317 -14.10 -31.75 -10.29
CA THR A 317 -13.36 -31.06 -11.37
C THR A 317 -13.75 -31.58 -12.73
N GLU A 318 -13.76 -32.90 -12.93
CA GLU A 318 -14.08 -33.50 -14.23
C GLU A 318 -15.56 -33.37 -14.59
N ALA A 319 -16.47 -33.44 -13.62
CA ALA A 319 -17.89 -33.20 -13.84
C ALA A 319 -18.18 -31.74 -14.22
N MET A 320 -17.58 -30.80 -13.49
CA MET A 320 -17.66 -29.36 -13.77
C MET A 320 -17.11 -29.04 -15.16
N ARG A 321 -15.90 -29.51 -15.50
CA ARG A 321 -15.30 -29.34 -16.83
C ARG A 321 -16.15 -29.97 -17.92
N TYR A 322 -16.76 -31.14 -17.69
CA TYR A 322 -17.66 -31.75 -18.67
C TYR A 322 -18.87 -30.85 -18.95
N VAL A 323 -19.52 -30.31 -17.91
CA VAL A 323 -20.66 -29.38 -18.07
C VAL A 323 -20.25 -28.01 -18.64
N GLN A 324 -19.06 -27.50 -18.31
CA GLN A 324 -18.54 -26.24 -18.87
C GLN A 324 -18.17 -26.39 -20.35
N ASP A 325 -17.37 -27.40 -20.70
CA ASP A 325 -16.75 -27.55 -22.00
C ASP A 325 -17.68 -28.20 -23.06
N ASN A 326 -18.75 -28.91 -22.65
CA ASN A 326 -19.62 -29.67 -23.57
C ASN A 326 -21.08 -29.18 -23.63
N ILE A 327 -21.54 -28.35 -22.67
CA ILE A 327 -22.87 -27.74 -22.69
C ILE A 327 -22.72 -26.24 -22.93
N ARG A 328 -23.07 -25.76 -24.12
CA ARG A 328 -22.92 -24.35 -24.50
C ARG A 328 -23.83 -23.45 -23.66
N TYR A 329 -23.35 -22.26 -23.28
CA TYR A 329 -24.20 -21.25 -22.65
C TYR A 329 -25.15 -20.63 -23.68
N VAL A 330 -26.44 -20.52 -23.34
CA VAL A 330 -27.45 -19.71 -24.06
C VAL A 330 -28.44 -19.17 -23.04
N GLY A 331 -28.52 -17.85 -22.90
CA GLY A 331 -29.49 -17.20 -22.02
C GLY A 331 -30.89 -17.14 -22.63
N GLU A 332 -31.56 -18.28 -22.83
CA GLU A 332 -32.98 -18.32 -23.20
C GLU A 332 -33.85 -17.87 -21.99
N GLU A 333 -34.03 -16.56 -21.77
CA GLU A 333 -34.70 -16.01 -20.58
C GLU A 333 -36.20 -15.70 -20.79
N LEU A 334 -36.85 -16.40 -21.74
CA LEU A 334 -38.24 -16.16 -22.14
C LEU A 334 -39.27 -16.51 -21.04
N GLY A 335 -39.99 -15.50 -20.56
CA GLY A 335 -41.18 -15.69 -19.70
C GLY A 335 -40.87 -16.25 -18.31
N GLU A 336 -41.60 -17.26 -17.86
CA GLU A 336 -41.26 -17.99 -16.62
C GLU A 336 -39.89 -18.70 -16.74
N GLY A 337 -39.41 -18.92 -17.97
CA GLY A 337 -38.11 -19.48 -18.31
C GLY A 337 -36.90 -18.62 -17.93
N SER A 338 -37.08 -17.40 -17.41
CA SER A 338 -35.98 -16.65 -16.77
C SER A 338 -35.58 -17.24 -15.40
N TYR A 339 -36.55 -17.78 -14.65
CA TYR A 339 -36.34 -18.25 -13.27
C TYR A 339 -36.48 -19.77 -13.08
N VAL A 340 -37.26 -20.44 -13.93
CA VAL A 340 -37.46 -21.91 -13.87
C VAL A 340 -36.39 -22.62 -14.72
N PRO A 341 -35.58 -23.53 -14.16
CA PRO A 341 -34.58 -24.28 -14.93
C PRO A 341 -35.21 -25.36 -15.83
N ARG A 342 -34.62 -25.57 -17.01
CA ARG A 342 -34.85 -26.74 -17.86
C ARG A 342 -34.30 -27.98 -17.14
N ARG A 343 -34.92 -29.14 -17.39
CA ARG A 343 -34.55 -30.38 -16.69
C ARG A 343 -33.22 -30.95 -17.23
N PRO A 344 -32.36 -31.55 -16.38
CA PRO A 344 -31.02 -31.99 -16.77
C PRO A 344 -30.96 -32.79 -18.06
N LYS A 345 -31.89 -33.75 -18.23
CA LYS A 345 -32.07 -34.51 -19.47
C LYS A 345 -32.23 -33.62 -20.72
N THR A 346 -33.11 -32.61 -20.68
CA THR A 346 -33.35 -31.70 -21.81
C THR A 346 -32.15 -30.82 -22.11
N VAL A 347 -31.40 -30.39 -21.08
CA VAL A 347 -30.16 -29.61 -21.24
C VAL A 347 -29.09 -30.43 -21.95
N ILE A 348 -28.95 -31.72 -21.58
CA ILE A 348 -28.03 -32.66 -22.24
C ILE A 348 -28.47 -32.97 -23.67
N GLU A 349 -29.76 -33.30 -23.88
CA GLU A 349 -30.32 -33.62 -25.21
C GLU A 349 -30.23 -32.44 -26.21
N ARG A 350 -30.22 -31.19 -25.71
CA ARG A 350 -29.99 -29.98 -26.53
C ARG A 350 -28.50 -29.62 -26.69
N GLY A 351 -27.63 -30.05 -25.78
CA GLY A 351 -26.22 -29.63 -25.71
C GLY A 351 -26.01 -28.17 -25.31
N TYR A 352 -27.05 -27.49 -24.76
CA TYR A 352 -26.95 -26.10 -24.33
C TYR A 352 -27.97 -25.76 -23.22
N GLY A 353 -27.69 -24.69 -22.47
CA GLY A 353 -28.57 -24.14 -21.44
C GLY A 353 -28.00 -22.87 -20.81
N ASP A 354 -28.78 -22.21 -19.96
CA ASP A 354 -28.40 -21.00 -19.23
C ASP A 354 -27.74 -21.30 -17.85
N CYS A 355 -27.68 -20.31 -16.96
CA CYS A 355 -27.07 -20.43 -15.64
C CYS A 355 -27.78 -21.41 -14.70
N LYS A 356 -29.10 -21.31 -14.58
CA LYS A 356 -29.93 -22.17 -13.75
C LYS A 356 -29.98 -23.60 -14.31
N ASP A 357 -30.03 -23.73 -15.63
CA ASP A 357 -29.94 -25.02 -16.33
C ASP A 357 -28.62 -25.76 -16.01
N LYS A 358 -27.48 -25.11 -16.28
CA LYS A 358 -26.16 -25.72 -16.13
C LYS A 358 -25.80 -25.96 -14.66
N SER A 359 -26.25 -25.10 -13.75
CA SER A 359 -26.07 -25.31 -12.31
C SER A 359 -26.97 -26.42 -11.73
N LEU A 360 -28.22 -26.57 -12.19
CA LEU A 360 -29.05 -27.73 -11.82
C LEU A 360 -28.46 -29.04 -12.37
N LEU A 361 -28.05 -29.06 -13.64
CA LEU A 361 -27.38 -30.21 -14.26
C LEU A 361 -26.11 -30.61 -13.49
N LEU A 362 -25.24 -29.65 -13.15
CA LEU A 362 -24.02 -29.93 -12.41
C LEU A 362 -24.32 -30.43 -10.97
N ALA A 363 -25.28 -29.84 -10.26
CA ALA A 363 -25.66 -30.31 -8.93
C ALA A 363 -26.15 -31.77 -8.94
N VAL A 364 -27.03 -32.14 -9.89
CA VAL A 364 -27.52 -33.53 -10.05
C VAL A 364 -26.37 -34.49 -10.41
N ALA A 365 -25.46 -34.07 -11.31
CA ALA A 365 -24.28 -34.87 -11.68
C ALA A 365 -23.32 -35.10 -10.51
N LEU A 366 -23.10 -34.08 -9.66
CA LEU A 366 -22.31 -34.20 -8.43
C LEU A 366 -22.98 -35.13 -7.40
N GLY A 367 -24.30 -35.05 -7.26
CA GLY A 367 -25.08 -35.97 -6.43
C GLY A 367 -24.91 -37.44 -6.84
N ARG A 368 -24.95 -37.74 -8.14
CA ARG A 368 -24.65 -39.09 -8.69
C ARG A 368 -23.21 -39.55 -8.40
N LEU A 369 -22.26 -38.62 -8.28
CA LEU A 369 -20.85 -38.89 -7.94
C LEU A 369 -20.60 -39.01 -6.41
N GLY A 370 -21.63 -38.87 -5.58
CA GLY A 370 -21.56 -38.99 -4.12
C GLY A 370 -21.13 -37.70 -3.41
N ILE A 371 -21.41 -36.54 -3.99
CA ILE A 371 -21.04 -35.22 -3.46
C ILE A 371 -22.34 -34.46 -3.11
N ASP A 372 -22.45 -33.96 -1.87
CA ASP A 372 -23.55 -33.04 -1.49
C ASP A 372 -23.41 -31.75 -2.30
N ALA A 373 -24.36 -31.49 -3.19
CA ALA A 373 -24.34 -30.34 -4.08
C ALA A 373 -25.75 -29.82 -4.36
N VAL A 374 -25.92 -28.50 -4.32
CA VAL A 374 -27.18 -27.80 -4.62
C VAL A 374 -26.93 -26.54 -5.44
N PRO A 375 -27.84 -26.14 -6.34
CA PRO A 375 -27.80 -24.82 -6.95
C PRO A 375 -27.97 -23.72 -5.89
N ALA A 376 -27.45 -22.53 -6.16
CA ALA A 376 -27.54 -21.37 -5.28
C ALA A 376 -27.72 -20.09 -6.09
N LEU A 377 -28.70 -19.27 -5.71
CA LEU A 377 -28.95 -17.97 -6.31
C LEU A 377 -27.83 -16.99 -5.90
N VAL A 378 -27.34 -16.20 -6.85
CA VAL A 378 -26.28 -15.20 -6.64
C VAL A 378 -26.57 -13.91 -7.43
N THR A 379 -25.77 -12.88 -7.17
CA THR A 379 -25.91 -11.54 -7.75
C THR A 379 -24.56 -11.03 -8.26
N THR A 380 -24.48 -10.75 -9.55
CA THR A 380 -23.32 -10.12 -10.21
C THR A 380 -23.19 -8.63 -9.87
N ARG A 381 -24.22 -8.05 -9.23
CA ARG A 381 -24.37 -6.60 -9.04
C ARG A 381 -24.25 -6.15 -7.58
N ALA A 382 -24.79 -6.90 -6.61
CA ALA A 382 -24.78 -6.48 -5.21
C ALA A 382 -23.56 -6.99 -4.39
N GLY A 383 -22.92 -8.08 -4.81
CA GLY A 383 -21.71 -8.63 -4.20
C GLY A 383 -21.81 -8.83 -2.67
N GLU A 384 -20.76 -8.42 -1.95
CA GLU A 384 -20.68 -8.44 -0.48
C GLU A 384 -21.78 -7.61 0.22
N ARG A 385 -22.49 -6.74 -0.51
CA ARG A 385 -23.56 -5.88 0.02
C ARG A 385 -24.97 -6.45 -0.22
N LEU A 386 -25.10 -7.69 -0.72
CA LEU A 386 -26.37 -8.43 -0.77
C LEU A 386 -27.09 -8.54 0.61
N PRO A 387 -26.39 -8.70 1.76
CA PRO A 387 -27.05 -8.66 3.09
C PRO A 387 -27.66 -7.31 3.46
N GLU A 388 -27.30 -6.21 2.76
CA GLU A 388 -27.91 -4.90 2.95
C GLU A 388 -29.24 -4.74 2.18
N ARG A 389 -29.60 -5.66 1.28
CA ARG A 389 -30.80 -5.58 0.44
C ARG A 389 -32.04 -6.08 1.19
N LEU A 390 -33.24 -5.86 0.65
CA LEU A 390 -34.45 -6.57 1.11
C LEU A 390 -34.55 -7.96 0.44
N PRO A 391 -35.07 -8.99 1.13
CA PRO A 391 -35.34 -10.29 0.51
C PRO A 391 -36.31 -10.15 -0.67
N SER A 392 -35.87 -10.50 -1.87
CA SER A 392 -36.68 -10.50 -3.09
C SER A 392 -36.11 -11.46 -4.14
N ALA A 393 -36.97 -11.94 -5.04
CA ALA A 393 -36.57 -12.68 -6.24
C ALA A 393 -35.78 -11.82 -7.24
N LEU A 394 -35.91 -10.49 -7.22
CA LEU A 394 -35.26 -9.57 -8.17
C LEU A 394 -33.82 -9.20 -7.81
N GLU A 395 -33.34 -9.55 -6.61
CA GLU A 395 -31.95 -9.29 -6.18
C GLU A 395 -30.93 -10.22 -6.84
N PHE A 396 -31.40 -11.37 -7.31
CA PHE A 396 -30.59 -12.41 -7.92
C PHE A 396 -30.65 -12.31 -9.44
N ASP A 397 -29.49 -12.44 -10.08
CA ASP A 397 -29.34 -12.34 -11.54
C ASP A 397 -28.60 -13.52 -12.17
N HIS A 398 -28.00 -14.41 -11.36
CA HIS A 398 -27.20 -15.55 -11.79
C HIS A 398 -27.33 -16.72 -10.80
N VAL A 399 -26.91 -17.92 -11.20
CA VAL A 399 -27.06 -19.17 -10.42
C VAL A 399 -25.81 -20.05 -10.56
N ILE A 400 -25.20 -20.39 -9.43
CA ILE A 400 -24.00 -21.24 -9.33
C ILE A 400 -24.29 -22.53 -8.54
N VAL A 401 -23.29 -23.36 -8.30
CA VAL A 401 -23.40 -24.59 -7.49
C VAL A 401 -22.58 -24.50 -6.21
N ARG A 402 -23.23 -24.79 -5.09
CA ARG A 402 -22.61 -25.06 -3.79
C ARG A 402 -22.36 -26.56 -3.67
N ALA A 403 -21.12 -26.99 -3.56
CA ALA A 403 -20.76 -28.40 -3.37
C ALA A 403 -19.93 -28.59 -2.09
N VAL A 404 -20.07 -29.72 -1.38
CA VAL A 404 -19.31 -30.01 -0.16
C VAL A 404 -18.20 -31.02 -0.43
N ILE A 405 -16.96 -30.59 -0.27
CA ILE A 405 -15.73 -31.39 -0.41
C ILE A 405 -14.99 -31.35 0.92
N ASP A 406 -14.60 -32.52 1.44
CA ASP A 406 -13.86 -32.69 2.69
C ASP A 406 -14.47 -31.93 3.89
N GLY A 407 -15.82 -31.84 3.91
CA GLY A 407 -16.60 -31.14 4.94
C GLY A 407 -16.74 -29.63 4.76
N LYS A 408 -16.16 -29.03 3.72
CA LYS A 408 -16.22 -27.59 3.43
C LYS A 408 -17.07 -27.29 2.18
N PRO A 409 -17.85 -26.19 2.14
CA PRO A 409 -18.48 -25.72 0.92
C PRO A 409 -17.43 -25.17 -0.07
N ILE A 410 -17.65 -25.42 -1.36
CA ILE A 410 -16.97 -24.79 -2.50
C ILE A 410 -18.05 -24.24 -3.44
N TRP A 411 -17.79 -23.06 -4.02
CA TRP A 411 -18.73 -22.30 -4.83
C TRP A 411 -18.28 -22.25 -6.30
N VAL A 412 -18.78 -23.18 -7.12
CA VAL A 412 -18.35 -23.35 -8.51
C VAL A 412 -19.43 -22.90 -9.50
N ASP A 413 -19.00 -22.18 -10.54
CA ASP A 413 -19.88 -21.70 -11.60
C ASP A 413 -19.88 -22.67 -12.80
N ALA A 414 -21.06 -23.19 -13.15
CA ALA A 414 -21.24 -24.10 -14.27
C ALA A 414 -21.23 -23.39 -15.64
N THR A 415 -21.37 -22.05 -15.69
CA THR A 415 -21.38 -21.26 -16.94
C THR A 415 -19.99 -20.86 -17.40
N GLY A 416 -19.07 -20.60 -16.46
CA GLY A 416 -17.72 -20.16 -16.76
C GLY A 416 -16.95 -21.19 -17.59
N ALA A 417 -16.75 -20.91 -18.88
CA ALA A 417 -15.83 -21.67 -19.71
C ALA A 417 -14.37 -21.45 -19.28
N HIS A 418 -13.46 -22.31 -19.75
CA HIS A 418 -12.00 -22.15 -19.58
C HIS A 418 -11.49 -22.09 -18.12
N ARG A 419 -12.27 -22.56 -17.15
CA ARG A 419 -11.84 -22.68 -15.75
C ARG A 419 -10.74 -23.74 -15.57
N GLY A 420 -9.73 -23.41 -14.78
CA GLY A 420 -8.65 -24.31 -14.35
C GLY A 420 -8.75 -24.73 -12.89
N GLY A 421 -7.68 -25.35 -12.40
CA GLY A 421 -7.57 -25.89 -11.05
C GLY A 421 -8.18 -27.28 -10.90
N ARG A 422 -7.97 -27.92 -9.74
CA ARG A 422 -8.61 -29.18 -9.34
C ARG A 422 -9.09 -29.12 -7.88
N GLY A 423 -10.32 -29.58 -7.63
CA GLY A 423 -10.92 -29.68 -6.29
C GLY A 423 -10.94 -28.33 -5.57
N VAL A 424 -10.37 -28.30 -4.36
CA VAL A 424 -10.21 -27.07 -3.54
C VAL A 424 -9.31 -25.99 -4.17
N LYS A 425 -8.68 -26.24 -5.32
CA LYS A 425 -7.91 -25.23 -6.09
C LYS A 425 -8.68 -24.64 -7.28
N ILE A 426 -9.95 -24.98 -7.45
CA ILE A 426 -10.81 -24.29 -8.43
C ILE A 426 -11.13 -22.91 -7.85
N THR A 427 -10.88 -21.85 -8.61
CA THR A 427 -11.20 -20.47 -8.22
C THR A 427 -12.71 -20.36 -7.90
N PRO A 428 -13.10 -19.98 -6.67
CA PRO A 428 -14.49 -19.82 -6.31
C PRO A 428 -15.07 -18.52 -6.91
N SER A 429 -16.38 -18.45 -7.01
CA SER A 429 -17.09 -17.29 -7.60
C SER A 429 -16.95 -16.04 -6.71
N ASN A 430 -16.46 -14.91 -7.25
CA ASN A 430 -16.42 -13.63 -6.51
C ASN A 430 -17.76 -12.89 -6.61
N LEU A 431 -18.77 -13.37 -5.86
CA LEU A 431 -20.12 -12.79 -5.86
C LEU A 431 -20.61 -12.42 -4.44
N GLY A 432 -19.71 -12.45 -3.45
CA GLY A 432 -19.96 -12.11 -2.04
C GLY A 432 -20.85 -13.12 -1.30
N TYR A 433 -22.13 -13.20 -1.67
CA TYR A 433 -23.13 -14.02 -0.98
C TYR A 433 -24.04 -14.79 -1.96
N ALA A 434 -24.48 -15.97 -1.53
CA ALA A 434 -25.44 -16.79 -2.25
C ALA A 434 -26.60 -17.24 -1.35
N LEU A 435 -27.70 -17.65 -1.97
CA LEU A 435 -28.83 -18.31 -1.33
C LEU A 435 -29.00 -19.75 -1.86
N PRO A 436 -28.48 -20.76 -1.15
CA PRO A 436 -28.62 -22.17 -1.54
C PRO A 436 -30.08 -22.63 -1.65
N ILE A 437 -30.41 -23.27 -2.76
CA ILE A 437 -31.76 -23.74 -3.06
C ILE A 437 -31.95 -25.12 -2.42
N ARG A 438 -32.22 -25.13 -1.11
CA ARG A 438 -32.45 -26.36 -0.33
C ARG A 438 -33.50 -26.19 0.75
N VAL A 439 -34.18 -27.30 1.08
CA VAL A 439 -35.16 -27.36 2.16
C VAL A 439 -34.51 -26.98 3.49
N GLY A 440 -35.10 -26.01 4.20
CA GLY A 440 -34.61 -25.53 5.48
C GLY A 440 -33.57 -24.40 5.41
N GLN A 441 -33.17 -23.92 4.22
CA GLN A 441 -32.33 -22.72 4.12
C GLN A 441 -33.07 -21.49 4.69
N SER A 442 -32.41 -20.76 5.59
CA SER A 442 -32.98 -19.58 6.27
C SER A 442 -32.26 -18.26 5.94
N ALA A 443 -30.98 -18.32 5.59
CA ALA A 443 -30.12 -17.15 5.41
C ALA A 443 -29.20 -17.28 4.18
N LEU A 444 -28.56 -16.17 3.81
CA LEU A 444 -27.46 -16.13 2.85
C LEU A 444 -26.22 -16.86 3.42
N GLU A 445 -25.46 -17.53 2.57
CA GLU A 445 -24.12 -18.07 2.87
C GLU A 445 -23.05 -17.24 2.11
N ARG A 446 -21.90 -16.98 2.72
CA ARG A 446 -20.80 -16.18 2.13
C ARG A 446 -19.91 -17.04 1.22
N LEU A 447 -19.38 -16.42 0.17
CA LEU A 447 -18.48 -17.03 -0.81
C LEU A 447 -17.02 -16.80 -0.39
N ASP A 448 -16.60 -17.54 0.64
CA ASP A 448 -15.22 -17.51 1.13
C ASP A 448 -14.22 -18.14 0.12
N GLY A 449 -12.94 -17.79 0.26
CA GLY A 449 -11.83 -18.35 -0.53
C GLY A 449 -11.41 -17.55 -1.78
N VAL A 450 -12.17 -16.52 -2.17
CA VAL A 450 -11.86 -15.67 -3.35
C VAL A 450 -10.44 -15.11 -3.31
N GLY A 451 -10.05 -14.45 -2.22
CA GLY A 451 -8.75 -13.80 -2.08
C GLY A 451 -7.54 -14.76 -2.07
N GLU A 452 -7.76 -16.05 -1.78
CA GLU A 452 -6.71 -17.08 -1.89
C GLU A 452 -6.48 -17.52 -3.35
N HIS A 453 -7.44 -17.24 -4.24
CA HIS A 453 -7.48 -17.67 -5.64
C HIS A 453 -7.69 -16.52 -6.65
N SER A 454 -7.49 -15.26 -6.25
CA SER A 454 -7.51 -14.10 -7.16
C SER A 454 -6.37 -14.14 -8.18
N GLY A 455 -5.27 -14.77 -7.80
CA GLY A 455 -4.13 -15.05 -8.66
C GLY A 455 -3.21 -13.85 -8.91
N ARG A 456 -2.10 -14.14 -9.59
CA ARG A 456 -1.01 -13.19 -9.83
C ARG A 456 -0.83 -12.94 -11.32
N MET A 457 -0.37 -11.73 -11.67
CA MET A 457 0.30 -11.47 -12.94
C MET A 457 1.77 -11.15 -12.64
N THR A 458 2.69 -11.85 -13.29
CA THR A 458 4.13 -11.59 -13.18
C THR A 458 4.71 -11.41 -14.58
N VAL A 459 5.32 -10.25 -14.82
CA VAL A 459 6.04 -9.92 -16.06
C VAL A 459 7.54 -9.86 -15.78
N LEU A 460 8.34 -10.39 -16.70
CA LEU A 460 9.79 -10.22 -16.76
C LEU A 460 10.17 -9.75 -18.17
N GLU A 461 10.63 -8.51 -18.30
CA GLU A 461 11.27 -7.97 -19.49
C GLU A 461 12.79 -8.03 -19.32
N ARG A 462 13.51 -8.71 -20.23
CA ARG A 462 14.97 -8.68 -20.29
C ARG A 462 15.43 -7.99 -21.58
N PHE A 463 16.06 -6.84 -21.39
CA PHE A 463 16.81 -6.10 -22.41
C PHE A 463 18.29 -6.50 -22.34
N THR A 464 18.88 -6.83 -23.48
CA THR A 464 20.33 -6.99 -23.62
C THR A 464 20.81 -6.13 -24.77
N ILE A 465 21.77 -5.24 -24.51
CA ILE A 465 22.22 -4.20 -25.42
C ILE A 465 23.74 -4.32 -25.63
N ASP A 466 24.14 -4.30 -26.89
CA ASP A 466 25.54 -4.21 -27.31
C ASP A 466 25.61 -3.17 -28.43
N GLU A 467 26.21 -2.00 -28.14
CA GLU A 467 26.27 -0.90 -29.09
C GLU A 467 27.09 -1.23 -30.35
N ALA A 468 27.99 -2.22 -30.31
CA ALA A 468 28.86 -2.61 -31.41
C ALA A 468 28.32 -3.79 -32.23
N ALA A 469 27.40 -4.60 -31.68
CA ALA A 469 26.86 -5.77 -32.34
C ALA A 469 25.92 -5.44 -33.51
N PRO A 470 25.84 -6.28 -34.58
CA PRO A 470 24.88 -6.12 -35.67
C PRO A 470 23.41 -6.15 -35.24
N VAL A 471 23.11 -6.85 -34.14
CA VAL A 471 21.83 -6.81 -33.42
C VAL A 471 22.09 -6.10 -32.10
N ALA A 472 21.83 -4.79 -32.05
CA ALA A 472 22.26 -3.94 -30.95
C ALA A 472 21.35 -4.03 -29.71
N LEU A 473 20.12 -4.55 -29.86
CA LEU A 473 19.23 -4.83 -28.74
C LEU A 473 18.47 -6.14 -28.98
N THR A 474 18.37 -6.96 -27.93
CA THR A 474 17.41 -8.06 -27.84
C THR A 474 16.46 -7.81 -26.66
N LEU A 475 15.19 -8.14 -26.83
CA LEU A 475 14.16 -8.06 -25.80
C LEU A 475 13.46 -9.42 -25.71
N ARG A 476 13.48 -10.03 -24.53
CA ARG A 476 12.69 -11.23 -24.23
C ARG A 476 11.72 -10.92 -23.08
N VAL A 477 10.45 -11.24 -23.28
CA VAL A 477 9.39 -11.00 -22.30
C VAL A 477 8.83 -12.35 -21.85
N GLU A 478 8.73 -12.57 -20.55
CA GLU A 478 7.96 -13.67 -19.97
C GLU A 478 6.78 -13.08 -19.19
N THR A 479 5.55 -13.51 -19.49
CA THR A 479 4.36 -13.18 -18.69
C THR A 479 3.75 -14.45 -18.14
N ARG A 480 3.46 -14.49 -16.83
CA ARG A 480 2.80 -15.60 -16.14
C ARG A 480 1.53 -15.12 -15.45
N PHE A 481 0.46 -15.89 -15.60
CA PHE A 481 -0.82 -15.69 -14.89
C PHE A 481 -1.14 -16.92 -14.04
N THR A 482 -1.83 -16.73 -12.90
CA THR A 482 -2.32 -17.84 -12.06
C THR A 482 -3.79 -17.66 -11.68
N ASP A 483 -4.45 -18.75 -11.27
CA ASP A 483 -5.78 -18.78 -10.64
C ASP A 483 -6.86 -17.99 -11.44
N ALA A 484 -7.62 -17.08 -10.83
CA ALA A 484 -8.69 -16.32 -11.52
C ALA A 484 -8.20 -15.55 -12.76
N ARG A 485 -6.92 -15.14 -12.77
CA ARG A 485 -6.31 -14.47 -13.93
C ARG A 485 -5.91 -15.44 -15.02
N ALA A 486 -5.43 -16.63 -14.66
CA ALA A 486 -5.22 -17.70 -15.63
C ALA A 486 -6.54 -18.06 -16.33
N ASP A 487 -7.66 -18.20 -15.60
CA ASP A 487 -8.99 -18.39 -16.19
C ASP A 487 -9.39 -17.27 -17.17
N THR A 488 -9.30 -16.02 -16.71
CA THR A 488 -9.73 -14.84 -17.48
C THR A 488 -8.91 -14.69 -18.76
N THR A 489 -7.60 -14.84 -18.65
CA THR A 489 -6.69 -14.81 -19.80
C THR A 489 -6.85 -16.03 -20.70
N ARG A 490 -7.17 -17.22 -20.18
CA ARG A 490 -7.41 -18.43 -20.99
C ARG A 490 -8.63 -18.28 -21.89
N SER A 491 -9.69 -17.66 -21.37
CA SER A 491 -10.87 -17.29 -22.16
C SER A 491 -10.52 -16.28 -23.29
N SER A 492 -9.76 -15.23 -22.95
CA SER A 492 -9.29 -14.24 -23.93
C SER A 492 -8.39 -14.85 -25.03
N TRP A 493 -7.50 -15.78 -24.67
CA TRP A 493 -6.65 -16.50 -25.61
C TRP A 493 -7.46 -17.45 -26.50
N ALA A 494 -8.48 -18.14 -25.97
CA ALA A 494 -9.35 -19.01 -26.77
C ALA A 494 -10.13 -18.23 -27.85
N ALA A 495 -10.42 -16.94 -27.62
CA ALA A 495 -11.06 -16.05 -28.59
C ALA A 495 -10.10 -15.41 -29.63
N SER A 496 -8.80 -15.76 -29.61
CA SER A 496 -7.79 -15.17 -30.51
C SER A 496 -6.85 -16.22 -31.12
N SER A 497 -6.29 -15.93 -32.30
CA SER A 497 -5.20 -16.74 -32.84
C SER A 497 -3.87 -16.35 -32.19
N PRO A 498 -2.91 -17.30 -31.98
CA PRO A 498 -1.58 -16.96 -31.47
C PRO A 498 -0.85 -15.91 -32.32
N ARG A 499 -1.11 -15.85 -33.64
CA ARG A 499 -0.59 -14.80 -34.53
C ARG A 499 -1.15 -13.42 -34.16
N LYS A 500 -2.46 -13.28 -33.96
CA LYS A 500 -3.11 -12.02 -33.57
C LYS A 500 -2.57 -11.50 -32.22
N LEU A 501 -2.31 -12.42 -31.28
CA LEU A 501 -1.65 -12.09 -30.01
C LEU A 501 -0.20 -11.61 -30.23
N ALA A 502 0.58 -12.34 -31.04
CA ALA A 502 1.97 -11.99 -31.35
C ALA A 502 2.10 -10.62 -32.03
N ASP A 503 1.23 -10.32 -33.01
CA ASP A 503 1.18 -9.03 -33.69
C ASP A 503 0.78 -7.88 -32.74
N GLY A 504 -0.24 -8.09 -31.90
CA GLY A 504 -0.66 -7.10 -30.91
C GLY A 504 0.42 -6.74 -29.89
N ASN A 505 1.13 -7.75 -29.35
CA ASN A 505 2.22 -7.52 -28.39
C ASN A 505 3.42 -6.86 -29.08
N LEU A 506 3.76 -7.29 -30.31
CA LEU A 506 4.84 -6.69 -31.10
C LEU A 506 4.57 -5.21 -31.43
N ASP A 507 3.35 -4.86 -31.82
CA ASP A 507 2.98 -3.47 -32.12
C ASP A 507 2.91 -2.60 -30.86
N PHE A 508 2.46 -3.15 -29.72
CA PHE A 508 2.58 -2.49 -28.41
C PHE A 508 4.04 -2.12 -28.08
N TYR A 509 5.01 -3.00 -28.36
CA TYR A 509 6.43 -2.70 -28.16
C TYR A 509 7.04 -1.76 -29.22
N ARG A 510 6.63 -1.87 -30.49
CA ARG A 510 7.12 -1.00 -31.58
C ARG A 510 6.85 0.48 -31.38
N GLN A 511 5.79 0.84 -30.64
CA GLN A 511 5.52 2.22 -30.23
C GLN A 511 6.66 2.86 -29.42
N ARG A 512 7.43 2.06 -28.68
CA ARG A 512 8.63 2.49 -27.91
C ARG A 512 9.94 2.13 -28.60
N PHE A 513 9.96 1.05 -29.40
CA PHE A 513 11.15 0.56 -30.09
C PHE A 513 10.91 0.44 -31.61
N PRO A 514 10.96 1.56 -32.37
CA PRO A 514 10.68 1.57 -33.80
C PRO A 514 11.65 0.67 -34.58
N GLY A 515 11.12 -0.27 -35.36
CA GLY A 515 11.89 -1.25 -36.12
C GLY A 515 12.15 -2.58 -35.40
N LEU A 516 11.58 -2.78 -34.19
CA LEU A 516 11.62 -4.06 -33.50
C LEU A 516 10.91 -5.16 -34.32
N VAL A 517 11.51 -6.35 -34.35
CA VAL A 517 11.00 -7.54 -35.05
C VAL A 517 10.96 -8.77 -34.15
N GLU A 518 10.00 -9.65 -34.41
CA GLU A 518 9.90 -10.99 -33.82
C GLU A 518 11.10 -11.85 -34.25
N SER A 519 11.79 -12.45 -33.28
CA SER A 519 12.99 -13.29 -33.50
C SER A 519 12.75 -14.77 -33.23
N LYS A 520 11.66 -15.09 -32.52
CA LYS A 520 11.04 -16.41 -32.42
C LYS A 520 9.52 -16.26 -32.39
N PRO A 521 8.75 -17.23 -32.90
CA PRO A 521 7.30 -17.28 -32.71
C PRO A 521 6.91 -17.20 -31.23
N LEU A 522 5.79 -16.55 -30.93
CA LEU A 522 5.17 -16.51 -29.60
C LEU A 522 5.00 -17.92 -29.00
N GLU A 523 5.62 -18.17 -27.85
CA GLU A 523 5.51 -19.43 -27.11
C GLU A 523 4.38 -19.29 -26.06
N LEU A 524 3.33 -20.12 -26.15
CA LEU A 524 2.19 -20.15 -25.22
C LEU A 524 2.12 -21.49 -24.48
N GLY A 525 1.80 -21.47 -23.19
CA GLY A 525 1.59 -22.66 -22.36
C GLY A 525 0.43 -22.50 -21.37
N ASP A 526 -0.32 -23.58 -21.18
CA ASP A 526 -1.46 -23.67 -20.25
C ASP A 526 -1.36 -24.96 -19.42
N ASP A 527 -1.12 -24.80 -18.11
CA ASP A 527 -1.34 -25.83 -17.12
C ASP A 527 -2.72 -25.60 -16.49
N ARG A 528 -3.75 -26.18 -17.12
CA ARG A 528 -5.14 -26.07 -16.65
C ARG A 528 -5.36 -26.74 -15.29
N ASP A 529 -4.53 -27.70 -14.88
CA ASP A 529 -4.67 -28.41 -13.59
C ASP A 529 -4.00 -27.66 -12.43
N GLY A 530 -2.83 -27.04 -12.66
CA GLY A 530 -2.20 -26.08 -11.74
C GLY A 530 -2.82 -24.68 -11.78
N ASN A 531 -3.70 -24.41 -12.74
CA ASN A 531 -4.25 -23.12 -13.15
C ASN A 531 -3.19 -22.04 -13.39
N VAL A 532 -2.30 -22.29 -14.35
CA VAL A 532 -1.21 -21.38 -14.73
C VAL A 532 -1.21 -21.19 -16.24
N LEU A 533 -1.07 -19.94 -16.69
CA LEU A 533 -0.68 -19.62 -18.06
C LEU A 533 0.72 -19.02 -18.11
N THR A 534 1.45 -19.29 -19.19
CA THR A 534 2.74 -18.69 -19.51
C THR A 534 2.78 -18.25 -20.97
N MET A 535 3.29 -17.05 -21.21
CA MET A 535 3.51 -16.46 -22.53
C MET A 535 4.96 -15.98 -22.61
N VAL A 536 5.69 -16.37 -23.66
CA VAL A 536 7.08 -15.95 -23.87
C VAL A 536 7.24 -15.35 -25.27
N GLU A 537 7.70 -14.11 -25.30
CA GLU A 537 7.96 -13.32 -26.50
C GLU A 537 9.47 -13.17 -26.69
N SER A 538 9.95 -13.08 -27.93
CA SER A 538 11.36 -12.83 -28.23
C SER A 538 11.51 -11.94 -29.44
N TYR A 539 12.20 -10.82 -29.24
CA TYR A 539 12.34 -9.74 -30.20
C TYR A 539 13.80 -9.32 -30.37
N THR A 540 14.13 -8.77 -31.55
CA THR A 540 15.44 -8.20 -31.87
C THR A 540 15.30 -6.85 -32.56
N LEU A 541 16.31 -6.00 -32.40
CA LEU A 541 16.42 -4.70 -33.06
C LEU A 541 17.81 -4.59 -33.72
N PRO A 542 17.90 -4.59 -35.06
CA PRO A 542 19.16 -4.42 -35.77
C PRO A 542 19.82 -3.07 -35.46
N HIS A 543 21.17 -3.02 -35.47
CA HIS A 543 21.96 -1.84 -35.12
C HIS A 543 21.50 -0.56 -35.85
N GLY A 544 21.26 -0.62 -37.16
CA GLY A 544 20.80 0.53 -37.93
C GLY A 544 19.42 1.07 -37.51
N ALA A 545 18.54 0.24 -36.96
CA ALA A 545 17.26 0.66 -36.41
C ALA A 545 17.41 1.22 -34.98
N PHE A 546 18.23 0.57 -34.14
CA PHE A 546 18.60 1.04 -32.80
C PHE A 546 19.22 2.45 -32.83
N VAL A 547 20.16 2.70 -33.74
CA VAL A 547 20.77 4.03 -33.95
C VAL A 547 19.75 5.03 -34.50
N LYS A 548 18.92 4.65 -35.49
CA LYS A 548 17.87 5.52 -36.05
C LYS A 548 16.82 5.93 -35.00
N ALA A 549 16.56 5.07 -34.01
CA ALA A 549 15.67 5.34 -32.89
C ALA A 549 16.34 6.10 -31.72
N GLY A 550 17.64 6.44 -31.82
CA GLY A 550 18.37 7.20 -30.80
C GLY A 550 18.74 6.40 -29.53
N LEU A 551 18.54 5.08 -29.54
CA LEU A 551 18.60 4.26 -28.32
C LEU A 551 20.00 4.08 -27.74
N GLY A 552 21.06 4.34 -28.52
CA GLY A 552 22.44 4.40 -28.03
C GLY A 552 22.72 5.60 -27.10
N THR A 553 21.87 6.64 -27.12
CA THR A 553 21.95 7.76 -26.17
C THR A 553 20.97 7.57 -25.03
N LYS A 554 19.71 7.19 -25.33
CA LYS A 554 18.66 7.08 -24.32
C LYS A 554 17.70 5.91 -24.57
N LEU A 555 17.53 5.04 -23.58
CA LEU A 555 16.47 4.03 -23.54
C LEU A 555 15.39 4.45 -22.55
N VAL A 556 14.11 4.27 -22.89
CA VAL A 556 12.98 4.48 -21.97
C VAL A 556 12.28 3.16 -21.71
N THR A 557 12.14 2.78 -20.44
CA THR A 557 11.37 1.60 -19.99
C THR A 557 10.12 2.05 -19.23
N ARG A 558 9.08 1.20 -19.17
CA ARG A 558 7.85 1.52 -18.45
C ARG A 558 7.18 0.27 -17.87
N ALA A 559 6.96 0.27 -16.56
CA ALA A 559 6.30 -0.83 -15.85
C ALA A 559 4.77 -0.82 -16.04
N TYR A 560 4.31 -1.16 -17.24
CA TYR A 560 2.91 -1.11 -17.64
C TYR A 560 1.99 -1.99 -16.80
N ALA A 561 2.45 -3.16 -16.33
CA ALA A 561 1.63 -4.10 -15.58
C ALA A 561 1.34 -3.67 -14.13
N VAL A 562 1.91 -2.56 -13.66
CA VAL A 562 1.57 -1.92 -12.36
C VAL A 562 0.88 -0.56 -12.51
N GLN A 563 0.71 -0.07 -13.75
CA GLN A 563 0.08 1.21 -14.07
C GLN A 563 -1.42 1.06 -14.35
N GLY A 564 -2.23 2.10 -14.10
CA GLY A 564 -3.67 2.11 -14.44
C GLY A 564 -4.56 1.20 -13.58
N ILE A 565 -4.03 0.65 -12.48
CA ILE A 565 -4.75 -0.23 -11.55
C ILE A 565 -5.62 0.56 -10.57
N LEU A 566 -5.18 1.76 -10.19
CA LEU A 566 -5.92 2.69 -9.34
C LEU A 566 -6.68 3.72 -10.19
N PRO A 567 -7.86 4.17 -9.75
CA PRO A 567 -8.63 5.19 -10.46
C PRO A 567 -7.88 6.53 -10.53
N ASP A 568 -8.24 7.33 -11.53
CA ASP A 568 -7.73 8.69 -11.71
C ASP A 568 -8.47 9.71 -10.83
N ARG A 569 -7.74 10.79 -10.53
CA ARG A 569 -8.22 11.95 -9.78
C ARG A 569 -9.33 12.69 -10.52
N GLN A 570 -10.54 12.71 -9.97
CA GLN A 570 -11.61 13.57 -10.47
C GLN A 570 -11.37 15.05 -10.15
N ALA A 571 -12.00 15.96 -10.90
CA ALA A 571 -11.78 17.40 -10.76
C ALA A 571 -12.49 18.07 -9.55
N ASN A 572 -13.52 17.43 -8.99
CA ASN A 572 -14.29 17.97 -7.85
C ASN A 572 -13.94 17.23 -6.55
N PRO A 573 -14.06 17.85 -5.36
CA PRO A 573 -13.99 17.14 -4.09
C PRO A 573 -14.98 15.97 -4.04
N ARG A 574 -14.52 14.78 -3.64
CA ARG A 574 -15.33 13.55 -3.67
C ARG A 574 -16.35 13.50 -2.54
N VAL A 575 -17.56 13.00 -2.82
CA VAL A 575 -18.62 12.80 -1.81
C VAL A 575 -19.16 11.37 -1.71
N GLN A 576 -19.08 10.57 -2.77
CA GLN A 576 -19.41 9.14 -2.77
C GLN A 576 -18.16 8.29 -2.44
N PRO A 577 -18.31 7.00 -2.06
CA PRO A 577 -17.17 6.08 -1.99
C PRO A 577 -16.40 5.99 -3.31
N LEU A 578 -15.11 5.65 -3.25
CA LEU A 578 -14.26 5.41 -4.42
C LEU A 578 -14.07 3.91 -4.61
N ALA A 579 -14.44 3.39 -5.78
CA ALA A 579 -14.25 2.00 -6.16
C ALA A 579 -12.78 1.70 -6.45
N LEU A 580 -12.33 0.52 -6.02
CA LEU A 580 -11.00 -0.02 -6.23
C LEU A 580 -11.11 -1.43 -6.79
N ASN A 581 -10.12 -1.83 -7.60
CA ASN A 581 -9.94 -3.24 -7.94
C ASN A 581 -9.40 -3.98 -6.71
N ASP A 582 -10.09 -5.02 -6.24
CA ASP A 582 -9.72 -5.84 -5.09
C ASP A 582 -8.78 -7.00 -5.44
N HIS A 583 -8.07 -7.51 -4.44
CA HIS A 583 -7.21 -8.69 -4.51
C HIS A 583 -6.18 -8.71 -5.67
N ILE A 584 -5.79 -7.53 -6.17
CA ILE A 584 -4.83 -7.37 -7.27
C ILE A 584 -3.44 -7.74 -6.77
N VAL A 585 -2.70 -8.55 -7.54
CA VAL A 585 -1.29 -8.84 -7.30
C VAL A 585 -0.53 -8.84 -8.63
N ASN A 586 0.23 -7.76 -8.87
CA ASN A 586 0.98 -7.55 -10.10
C ASN A 586 2.47 -7.33 -9.76
N ASP A 587 3.34 -8.08 -10.43
CA ASP A 587 4.78 -7.87 -10.43
C ASP A 587 5.27 -7.59 -11.86
N GLN A 588 6.16 -6.63 -12.04
CA GLN A 588 6.91 -6.46 -13.28
C GLN A 588 8.39 -6.26 -12.98
N THR A 589 9.24 -7.12 -13.52
CA THR A 589 10.69 -7.01 -13.41
C THR A 589 11.28 -6.62 -14.75
N ILE A 590 12.12 -5.59 -14.77
CA ILE A 590 12.83 -5.08 -15.94
C ILE A 590 14.32 -5.27 -15.71
N GLU A 591 14.97 -6.07 -16.54
CA GLU A 591 16.41 -6.33 -16.53
C GLU A 591 17.05 -5.63 -17.73
N LEU A 592 18.13 -4.88 -17.48
CA LEU A 592 18.92 -4.20 -18.50
C LEU A 592 20.38 -4.67 -18.38
N HIS A 593 20.86 -5.39 -19.38
CA HIS A 593 22.25 -5.81 -19.52
C HIS A 593 22.89 -4.98 -20.65
N VAL A 594 24.05 -4.36 -20.42
CA VAL A 594 24.67 -3.47 -21.42
C VAL A 594 26.18 -3.65 -21.47
N THR A 595 26.70 -4.10 -22.61
CA THR A 595 28.14 -4.28 -22.84
C THR A 595 28.89 -2.97 -22.59
N ASP A 596 29.96 -3.01 -21.79
CA ASP A 596 30.83 -1.87 -21.44
C ASP A 596 30.13 -0.60 -20.90
N ARG A 597 28.87 -0.67 -20.40
CA ARG A 597 28.17 0.43 -19.70
C ARG A 597 27.68 0.04 -18.31
N VAL A 598 27.69 0.98 -17.36
CA VAL A 598 27.38 0.68 -15.94
C VAL A 598 26.25 1.57 -15.40
N LEU A 599 25.02 1.14 -15.64
CA LEU A 599 23.78 1.88 -15.37
C LEU A 599 23.48 2.03 -13.87
N ASP A 600 23.46 3.24 -13.32
CA ASP A 600 23.23 3.39 -11.87
C ASP A 600 21.80 3.04 -11.41
N GLY A 601 21.68 2.79 -10.10
CA GLY A 601 20.45 2.32 -9.48
C GLY A 601 19.63 3.49 -8.94
N LEU A 602 18.31 3.38 -9.05
CA LEU A 602 17.36 4.35 -8.52
C LEU A 602 17.18 4.17 -7.01
N ALA A 603 16.56 5.17 -6.38
CA ALA A 603 16.02 5.01 -5.03
C ALA A 603 14.83 4.03 -5.05
N ASP A 604 14.82 3.14 -4.05
CA ASP A 604 13.72 2.22 -3.80
C ASP A 604 12.52 2.95 -3.20
N ILE A 605 11.31 2.44 -3.48
CA ILE A 605 10.04 2.99 -3.04
C ILE A 605 9.20 1.86 -2.43
N ASP A 606 8.59 2.11 -1.28
CA ASP A 606 7.46 1.34 -0.72
C ASP A 606 6.45 2.36 -0.18
N THR A 607 5.26 2.41 -0.76
CA THR A 607 4.24 3.45 -0.55
C THR A 607 2.84 2.82 -0.53
N LYS A 608 1.96 3.33 0.34
CA LYS A 608 0.68 2.66 0.69
C LYS A 608 -0.42 3.68 0.95
N ALA A 609 -1.62 3.40 0.47
CA ALA A 609 -2.82 4.22 0.67
C ALA A 609 -4.05 3.31 0.78
N GLY A 610 -4.77 3.38 1.90
CA GLY A 610 -5.90 2.50 2.18
C GLY A 610 -5.52 1.01 2.02
N PRO A 611 -6.26 0.22 1.21
CA PRO A 611 -5.93 -1.19 0.93
C PRO A 611 -4.88 -1.36 -0.18
N ALA A 612 -4.36 -0.29 -0.79
CA ALA A 612 -3.43 -0.33 -1.92
C ALA A 612 -1.98 -0.11 -1.49
N ALA A 613 -1.05 -0.82 -2.15
CA ALA A 613 0.39 -0.71 -1.92
C ALA A 613 1.19 -0.87 -3.21
N PHE A 614 2.14 0.04 -3.45
CA PHE A 614 3.07 0.02 -4.57
C PHE A 614 4.52 0.03 -4.07
N SER A 615 5.40 -0.69 -4.77
CA SER A 615 6.84 -0.62 -4.52
C SER A 615 7.66 -0.76 -5.80
N ARG A 616 8.85 -0.16 -5.78
CA ARG A 616 9.92 -0.31 -6.78
C ARG A 616 11.21 -0.64 -6.03
N GLN A 617 11.87 -1.72 -6.40
CA GLN A 617 13.15 -2.16 -5.83
C GLN A 617 14.21 -2.32 -6.91
N THR A 618 15.41 -1.81 -6.67
CA THR A 618 16.49 -1.75 -7.66
C THR A 618 17.72 -2.52 -7.19
N SER A 619 18.21 -3.42 -8.03
CA SER A 619 19.40 -4.25 -7.76
C SER A 619 20.39 -4.18 -8.91
N LYS A 620 21.68 -4.07 -8.59
CA LYS A 620 22.76 -3.99 -9.58
C LYS A 620 23.19 -5.42 -9.98
N LEU A 621 23.11 -5.71 -11.28
CA LEU A 621 23.57 -6.97 -11.87
C LEU A 621 25.09 -6.87 -12.18
N PRO A 622 25.80 -7.99 -12.41
CA PRO A 622 27.24 -7.96 -12.73
C PRO A 622 27.58 -7.13 -13.97
N ASP A 623 26.65 -7.09 -14.91
CA ASP A 623 26.73 -6.55 -16.28
C ASP A 623 25.57 -5.58 -16.58
N GLY A 624 24.87 -5.08 -15.55
CA GLY A 624 23.58 -4.42 -15.76
C GLY A 624 22.85 -3.93 -14.50
N LEU A 625 21.52 -3.91 -14.60
CA LEU A 625 20.57 -3.47 -13.57
C LEU A 625 19.27 -4.27 -13.66
N ARG A 626 18.65 -4.59 -12.53
CA ARG A 626 17.29 -5.14 -12.41
C ARG A 626 16.43 -4.20 -11.56
N ILE A 627 15.27 -3.81 -12.07
CA ILE A 627 14.24 -3.08 -11.32
C ILE A 627 13.00 -3.97 -11.23
N THR A 628 12.52 -4.23 -10.02
CA THR A 628 11.28 -4.98 -9.76
C THR A 628 10.23 -4.04 -9.18
N TYR A 629 9.11 -3.94 -9.87
CA TYR A 629 7.92 -3.22 -9.48
C TYR A 629 6.87 -4.20 -8.94
N ARG A 630 6.12 -3.78 -7.92
CA ARG A 630 4.96 -4.51 -7.40
C ARG A 630 3.81 -3.55 -7.14
N MET A 631 2.61 -3.95 -7.52
CA MET A 631 1.35 -3.33 -7.12
C MET A 631 0.45 -4.40 -6.50
N THR A 632 -0.14 -4.09 -5.34
CA THR A 632 -1.09 -4.95 -4.65
C THR A 632 -2.28 -4.18 -4.10
N THR A 633 -3.46 -4.80 -4.11
CA THR A 633 -4.63 -4.32 -3.35
C THR A 633 -5.17 -5.40 -2.41
N GLY A 634 -5.77 -4.97 -1.30
CA GLY A 634 -6.37 -5.83 -0.29
C GLY A 634 -7.77 -6.34 -0.64
N ASP A 635 -8.50 -6.74 0.39
CA ASP A 635 -9.85 -7.32 0.38
C ASP A 635 -10.99 -6.29 0.26
N ARG A 636 -10.67 -5.01 0.02
CA ARG A 636 -11.64 -3.93 -0.11
C ARG A 636 -11.68 -3.39 -1.53
N SER A 637 -12.84 -3.58 -2.17
CA SER A 637 -13.20 -3.02 -3.47
C SER A 637 -13.71 -1.56 -3.40
N GLU A 638 -13.70 -0.94 -2.22
CA GLU A 638 -14.00 0.49 -2.05
C GLU A 638 -13.26 1.13 -0.86
N VAL A 639 -13.09 2.46 -0.91
CA VAL A 639 -12.69 3.32 0.22
C VAL A 639 -13.65 4.50 0.36
N THR A 640 -13.64 5.16 1.53
CA THR A 640 -14.55 6.30 1.76
C THR A 640 -14.17 7.52 0.92
N ALA A 641 -15.11 8.45 0.76
CA ALA A 641 -14.88 9.73 0.10
C ALA A 641 -13.71 10.53 0.71
N ALA A 642 -13.47 10.40 2.02
CA ALA A 642 -12.38 11.06 2.73
C ALA A 642 -11.01 10.38 2.50
N ASP A 643 -10.99 9.06 2.34
CA ASP A 643 -9.76 8.29 2.10
C ASP A 643 -9.27 8.40 0.64
N ALA A 644 -10.20 8.71 -0.29
CA ALA A 644 -9.98 8.73 -1.73
C ALA A 644 -8.78 9.58 -2.18
N GLU A 645 -8.51 10.70 -1.50
CA GLU A 645 -7.36 11.57 -1.79
C GLU A 645 -6.01 10.82 -1.68
N SER A 646 -5.89 9.89 -0.72
CA SER A 646 -4.68 9.07 -0.57
C SER A 646 -4.49 8.09 -1.74
N ILE A 647 -5.59 7.54 -2.27
CA ILE A 647 -5.57 6.68 -3.46
C ILE A 647 -5.16 7.48 -4.70
N TYR A 648 -5.69 8.70 -4.86
CA TYR A 648 -5.31 9.58 -5.97
C TYR A 648 -3.83 9.96 -5.90
N ALA A 649 -3.33 10.37 -4.74
CA ALA A 649 -1.89 10.65 -4.55
C ALA A 649 -1.01 9.43 -4.86
N LEU A 650 -1.42 8.22 -4.48
CA LEU A 650 -0.72 6.99 -4.84
C LEU A 650 -0.80 6.67 -6.35
N SER A 651 -1.96 6.86 -6.98
CA SER A 651 -2.17 6.70 -8.42
C SER A 651 -1.27 7.65 -9.22
N ASP A 652 -1.21 8.92 -8.80
CA ASP A 652 -0.36 9.96 -9.38
C ASP A 652 1.14 9.61 -9.20
N GLN A 653 1.56 9.22 -8.00
CA GLN A 653 2.94 8.74 -7.74
C GLN A 653 3.33 7.54 -8.61
N ILE A 654 2.42 6.59 -8.85
CA ILE A 654 2.68 5.43 -9.72
C ILE A 654 2.96 5.90 -11.16
N LYS A 655 2.22 6.88 -11.70
CA LYS A 655 2.41 7.37 -13.09
C LYS A 655 3.81 7.94 -13.31
N ASP A 656 4.32 8.67 -12.34
CA ASP A 656 5.65 9.30 -12.39
C ASP A 656 6.78 8.27 -12.21
N GLU A 657 6.63 7.31 -11.28
CA GLU A 657 7.74 6.43 -10.87
C GLU A 657 7.86 5.13 -11.70
N VAL A 658 6.89 4.80 -12.57
CA VAL A 658 6.93 3.61 -13.44
C VAL A 658 7.65 3.82 -14.77
N GLY A 659 7.92 5.06 -15.19
CA GLY A 659 8.61 5.37 -16.45
C GLY A 659 10.05 5.84 -16.22
N ILE A 660 11.04 5.07 -16.66
CA ILE A 660 12.47 5.32 -16.38
C ILE A 660 13.24 5.60 -17.66
N GLU A 661 14.09 6.63 -17.65
CA GLU A 661 14.99 6.97 -18.74
C GLU A 661 16.46 6.66 -18.38
N PHE A 662 17.12 5.84 -19.19
CA PHE A 662 18.53 5.46 -19.02
C PHE A 662 19.41 6.21 -20.03
N HIS A 663 20.44 6.88 -19.54
CA HIS A 663 21.45 7.58 -20.35
C HIS A 663 22.75 6.80 -20.38
N PHE A 664 23.10 6.20 -21.53
CA PHE A 664 24.27 5.33 -21.65
C PHE A 664 25.59 6.11 -21.81
N ASP A 665 25.52 7.40 -22.10
CA ASP A 665 26.65 8.27 -22.42
C ASP A 665 27.51 8.73 -21.21
N LYS A 666 27.19 8.37 -19.94
CA LYS A 666 27.59 9.15 -18.74
C LYS A 666 28.25 8.42 -17.51
N ALA A 667 28.99 7.30 -17.61
CA ALA A 667 29.70 6.64 -16.47
C ALA A 667 31.12 6.06 -16.80
N PRO A 668 31.86 5.25 -15.94
CA PRO A 668 33.31 4.85 -16.17
C PRO A 668 33.90 3.46 -16.74
N ARG A 669 35.23 3.29 -17.10
CA ARG A 669 36.11 2.47 -18.17
C ARG A 669 37.15 0.99 -17.99
N SER A 670 37.95 0.44 -16.93
CA SER A 670 38.76 -0.75 -16.24
C SER A 670 40.13 -1.59 -16.61
N SER A 671 40.81 -2.48 -15.73
CA SER A 671 41.95 -3.61 -15.76
C SER A 671 42.95 -4.08 -14.50
N ALA A 672 44.32 -4.41 -14.59
CA ALA A 672 45.62 -4.66 -13.69
C ALA A 672 46.02 -5.60 -12.43
N THR A 673 47.35 -6.00 -12.25
CA THR A 673 48.14 -6.83 -11.18
C THR A 673 49.05 -6.07 -10.12
N PRO A 674 49.26 -6.60 -8.87
CA PRO A 674 50.30 -6.26 -7.84
C PRO A 674 50.85 -7.46 -6.97
N VAL A 675 51.05 -7.30 -5.64
CA VAL A 675 51.74 -8.20 -4.66
C VAL A 675 50.90 -9.39 -4.15
N GLY A 676 51.58 -10.46 -3.70
CA GLY A 676 51.00 -11.62 -2.98
C GLY A 676 50.65 -12.82 -3.87
N ILE A 677 50.89 -12.66 -5.17
CA ILE A 677 50.46 -13.55 -6.24
C ILE A 677 51.67 -14.35 -6.72
N ASP A 678 51.47 -15.64 -7.00
CA ASP A 678 52.55 -16.48 -7.53
C ASP A 678 52.90 -16.11 -8.98
N VAL A 679 54.12 -16.48 -9.40
CA VAL A 679 54.66 -16.07 -10.70
C VAL A 679 53.86 -16.67 -11.87
N VAL A 680 53.23 -17.84 -11.72
CA VAL A 680 52.45 -18.46 -12.80
C VAL A 680 51.13 -17.71 -12.96
N SER A 681 50.40 -17.47 -11.87
CA SER A 681 49.17 -16.67 -11.87
C SER A 681 49.40 -15.23 -12.32
N TRP A 682 50.44 -14.53 -11.80
CA TRP A 682 50.71 -13.14 -12.21
C TRP A 682 51.24 -13.06 -13.67
N THR A 683 51.82 -14.14 -14.22
CA THR A 683 52.21 -14.22 -15.65
C THR A 683 51.02 -14.50 -16.57
N ALA A 684 50.12 -15.42 -16.19
CA ALA A 684 48.99 -15.87 -17.01
C ALA A 684 48.02 -14.73 -17.38
N ILE A 685 47.91 -13.73 -16.51
CA ILE A 685 47.01 -12.58 -16.68
C ILE A 685 47.74 -11.28 -17.01
N LYS A 686 49.08 -11.30 -17.07
CA LYS A 686 49.91 -10.08 -17.12
C LYS A 686 49.49 -9.12 -18.24
N ALA A 687 49.26 -9.63 -19.45
CA ALA A 687 48.95 -8.81 -20.63
C ALA A 687 47.54 -8.19 -20.58
N ASP A 688 46.54 -8.92 -20.08
CA ASP A 688 45.18 -8.41 -19.85
C ASP A 688 45.19 -7.21 -18.88
N MET A 689 46.21 -7.17 -18.05
CA MET A 689 46.22 -6.47 -16.78
C MET A 689 47.22 -5.32 -16.75
N GLU A 690 48.40 -5.36 -17.40
CA GLU A 690 49.19 -4.12 -17.62
C GLU A 690 48.33 -2.99 -18.24
N LYS A 691 47.20 -3.39 -18.81
CA LYS A 691 46.06 -2.56 -19.14
C LYS A 691 45.29 -1.81 -18.01
N VAL A 692 45.15 -2.14 -16.68
CA VAL A 692 44.36 -1.17 -15.78
C VAL A 692 45.18 0.09 -15.90
N VAL A 693 46.49 -0.03 -15.70
CA VAL A 693 47.25 1.14 -15.36
C VAL A 693 47.28 2.10 -16.56
N ALA A 694 47.12 1.59 -17.79
CA ALA A 694 46.82 2.39 -18.99
C ALA A 694 45.33 2.77 -19.20
N LEU A 695 44.39 2.01 -18.64
CA LEU A 695 42.96 2.25 -18.64
C LEU A 695 42.53 3.15 -17.44
N ILE A 696 42.52 2.78 -16.15
CA ILE A 696 42.02 3.66 -15.04
C ILE A 696 42.70 5.02 -14.93
N GLN A 697 43.84 5.24 -15.57
CA GLN A 697 44.40 6.57 -15.74
C GLN A 697 43.56 7.50 -16.68
N LYS A 698 42.43 7.05 -17.23
CA LYS A 698 41.41 7.88 -17.91
C LYS A 698 40.03 7.79 -17.22
N GLU A 699 39.19 8.80 -17.44
CA GLU A 699 38.09 9.16 -16.51
C GLU A 699 36.67 9.15 -17.15
N ASP A 700 36.47 8.43 -18.26
CA ASP A 700 35.18 8.18 -18.98
C ASP A 700 34.74 6.68 -18.88
N GLN A 701 33.89 6.04 -19.78
CA GLN A 701 33.14 4.69 -19.72
C GLN A 701 33.75 3.27 -20.17
N PRO A 702 34.78 3.08 -21.07
CA PRO A 702 35.86 1.97 -21.12
C PRO A 702 37.54 2.02 -20.85
N SER A 703 38.54 2.33 -19.86
CA SER A 703 39.08 3.07 -18.55
C SER A 703 38.86 2.89 -16.94
N ARG A 704 37.73 3.13 -16.18
CA ARG A 704 37.02 2.28 -15.06
C ARG A 704 35.80 1.14 -15.22
N LEU A 705 35.18 0.58 -16.35
CA LEU A 705 34.45 -0.72 -16.70
C LEU A 705 34.93 -1.72 -17.87
N GLU A 706 35.28 -1.46 -19.17
CA GLU A 706 35.96 -2.37 -20.23
C GLU A 706 36.79 -3.53 -19.68
N ALA A 707 37.43 -3.34 -18.54
CA ALA A 707 38.02 -4.46 -17.83
C ALA A 707 37.68 -4.60 -16.35
N LEU A 708 36.41 -4.49 -15.99
CA LEU A 708 35.74 -5.50 -15.22
C LEU A 708 35.56 -6.74 -16.12
N SER A 709 35.43 -6.58 -17.45
CA SER A 709 35.59 -7.67 -18.43
C SER A 709 37.00 -8.28 -18.40
N LEU A 710 38.09 -7.59 -18.80
CA LEU A 710 39.44 -8.20 -18.69
C LEU A 710 39.88 -8.48 -17.23
N LEU A 711 39.29 -7.88 -16.19
CA LEU A 711 39.45 -8.37 -14.80
C LEU A 711 38.73 -9.70 -14.59
N ALA A 712 37.54 -9.92 -15.15
CA ALA A 712 36.86 -11.21 -15.13
C ALA A 712 37.60 -12.27 -15.97
N ASP A 713 38.15 -11.90 -17.13
CA ASP A 713 39.00 -12.79 -17.92
C ASP A 713 40.30 -13.14 -17.19
N ALA A 714 40.92 -12.16 -16.51
CA ALA A 714 42.03 -12.42 -15.61
C ALA A 714 41.60 -13.33 -14.44
N SER A 715 40.41 -13.13 -13.86
CA SER A 715 39.84 -14.00 -12.83
C SER A 715 39.70 -15.44 -13.30
N ALA A 716 39.20 -15.66 -14.52
CA ALA A 716 39.02 -16.98 -15.12
C ALA A 716 40.36 -17.69 -15.46
N LYS A 717 41.47 -16.94 -15.56
CA LYS A 717 42.82 -17.44 -15.83
C LYS A 717 43.61 -17.78 -14.55
N VAL A 718 43.02 -17.58 -13.36
CA VAL A 718 43.63 -17.94 -12.07
C VAL A 718 42.71 -18.83 -11.24
N VAL A 719 43.28 -19.56 -10.27
CA VAL A 719 42.51 -20.47 -9.42
C VAL A 719 41.73 -19.69 -8.37
N HIS A 720 40.49 -20.11 -8.09
CA HIS A 720 39.68 -19.60 -6.98
C HIS A 720 39.54 -20.65 -5.87
N PRO A 721 39.66 -20.28 -4.57
CA PRO A 721 40.16 -19.01 -4.05
C PRO A 721 41.69 -18.91 -4.18
N SER A 722 42.22 -17.71 -4.42
CA SER A 722 43.66 -17.44 -4.39
C SER A 722 43.96 -15.96 -4.09
N PRO A 723 45.21 -15.62 -3.72
CA PRO A 723 45.67 -14.23 -3.69
C PRO A 723 45.46 -13.48 -5.00
N ALA A 724 45.58 -14.15 -6.15
CA ALA A 724 45.35 -13.56 -7.46
C ALA A 724 43.89 -13.14 -7.63
N ALA A 725 42.97 -14.08 -7.41
CA ALA A 725 41.53 -13.84 -7.48
C ALA A 725 41.06 -12.77 -6.48
N GLY A 726 41.50 -12.84 -5.23
CA GLY A 726 41.12 -11.86 -4.20
C GLY A 726 41.68 -10.46 -4.48
N MET A 727 42.83 -10.37 -5.12
CA MET A 727 43.37 -9.10 -5.61
C MET A 727 42.58 -8.58 -6.82
N ILE A 728 42.24 -9.44 -7.79
CA ILE A 728 41.42 -9.12 -8.97
C ILE A 728 40.06 -8.58 -8.53
N ASP A 729 39.33 -9.30 -7.67
CA ASP A 729 38.07 -8.83 -7.08
C ASP A 729 38.26 -7.54 -6.25
N GLY A 730 39.45 -7.33 -5.68
CA GLY A 730 39.80 -6.11 -4.93
C GLY A 730 39.93 -4.88 -5.82
N ILE A 731 40.60 -5.00 -6.97
CA ILE A 731 40.67 -3.91 -7.97
C ILE A 731 39.31 -3.74 -8.64
N LYS A 732 38.63 -4.83 -9.04
CA LYS A 732 37.23 -4.83 -9.51
C LYS A 732 36.32 -4.07 -8.55
N GLY A 733 36.50 -4.25 -7.24
CA GLY A 733 35.85 -3.48 -6.18
C GLY A 733 36.21 -1.99 -6.20
N ALA A 734 37.49 -1.62 -6.16
CA ALA A 734 37.92 -0.21 -6.21
C ALA A 734 37.46 0.51 -7.50
N VAL A 735 37.46 -0.22 -8.61
CA VAL A 735 36.94 0.20 -9.90
C VAL A 735 35.43 0.44 -9.81
N LEU A 736 34.66 -0.55 -9.32
CA LEU A 736 33.22 -0.42 -9.03
C LEU A 736 32.93 0.73 -8.03
N ALA A 737 33.85 1.10 -7.15
CA ALA A 737 33.70 2.26 -6.27
C ALA A 737 33.62 3.57 -7.08
N GLU A 738 34.56 3.80 -7.99
CA GLU A 738 34.59 5.00 -8.85
C GLU A 738 33.44 5.01 -9.86
N LEU A 739 32.97 3.82 -10.27
CA LEU A 739 31.75 3.61 -11.05
C LEU A 739 30.44 3.95 -10.31
N ARG A 740 30.48 4.41 -9.05
CA ARG A 740 29.29 4.59 -8.18
C ARG A 740 28.40 3.34 -8.18
N ARG A 741 29.02 2.17 -8.12
CA ARG A 741 28.38 0.85 -8.28
C ARG A 741 28.09 0.13 -6.95
N PRO A 742 27.69 0.83 -5.86
CA PRO A 742 28.12 0.52 -4.51
C PRO A 742 27.72 -0.88 -4.04
N GLN A 743 26.57 -1.44 -4.45
CA GLN A 743 26.15 -2.79 -4.00
C GLN A 743 27.03 -3.92 -4.58
N VAL A 744 27.46 -3.82 -5.83
CA VAL A 744 28.40 -4.79 -6.43
C VAL A 744 29.86 -4.40 -6.20
N THR A 745 30.16 -3.11 -5.96
CA THR A 745 31.40 -2.68 -5.27
C THR A 745 31.55 -3.45 -3.97
N LEU A 746 30.51 -3.44 -3.15
CA LEU A 746 30.47 -4.09 -1.86
C LEU A 746 30.55 -5.61 -1.99
N ALA A 747 29.88 -6.21 -2.97
CA ALA A 747 30.02 -7.64 -3.26
C ALA A 747 31.45 -8.04 -3.70
N ALA A 748 32.08 -7.25 -4.59
CA ALA A 748 33.46 -7.49 -5.04
C ALA A 748 34.47 -7.30 -3.91
N LEU A 749 34.34 -6.24 -3.10
CA LEU A 749 35.16 -6.01 -1.91
C LEU A 749 34.96 -7.10 -0.83
N ARG A 750 33.73 -7.61 -0.64
CA ARG A 750 33.45 -8.80 0.20
C ARG A 750 34.12 -10.06 -0.36
N SER A 751 34.08 -10.29 -1.67
CA SER A 751 34.72 -11.44 -2.33
C SER A 751 36.25 -11.36 -2.22
N ALA A 752 36.81 -10.17 -2.42
CA ALA A 752 38.24 -9.89 -2.26
C ALA A 752 38.73 -10.22 -0.84
N THR A 753 38.01 -9.73 0.18
CA THR A 753 38.34 -9.92 1.61
C THR A 753 38.00 -11.29 2.19
N GLN A 754 37.39 -12.17 1.38
CA GLN A 754 37.24 -13.60 1.63
C GLN A 754 38.37 -14.43 0.99
N GLN A 755 39.00 -13.93 -0.08
CA GLN A 755 40.00 -14.67 -0.87
C GLN A 755 41.45 -14.23 -0.62
N TYR A 756 41.68 -12.97 -0.23
CA TYR A 756 43.03 -12.44 0.00
C TYR A 756 43.11 -11.42 1.14
N ASP A 757 43.65 -11.86 2.28
CA ASP A 757 43.81 -11.00 3.47
C ASP A 757 44.88 -9.90 3.31
N GLY A 758 45.74 -9.95 2.29
CA GLY A 758 46.96 -9.12 2.21
C GLY A 758 46.80 -7.69 1.68
N ASN A 759 45.61 -7.24 1.29
CA ASN A 759 45.38 -5.88 0.75
C ASN A 759 44.61 -4.98 1.74
N PRO A 760 45.28 -4.19 2.60
CA PRO A 760 44.61 -3.37 3.63
C PRO A 760 43.75 -2.23 3.06
N THR A 761 44.03 -1.76 1.85
CA THR A 761 43.22 -0.72 1.19
C THR A 761 41.83 -1.27 0.83
N VAL A 762 41.76 -2.52 0.37
CA VAL A 762 40.50 -3.20 0.06
C VAL A 762 39.65 -3.40 1.32
N TYR A 763 40.24 -3.72 2.49
CA TYR A 763 39.50 -3.76 3.76
C TYR A 763 38.96 -2.38 4.19
N ARG A 764 39.75 -1.31 4.01
CA ARG A 764 39.30 0.06 4.35
C ARG A 764 38.18 0.53 3.42
N LEU A 765 38.26 0.23 2.12
CA LEU A 765 37.18 0.46 1.17
C LEU A 765 35.95 -0.39 1.49
N TRP A 766 36.11 -1.68 1.81
CA TRP A 766 35.01 -2.56 2.21
C TRP A 766 34.22 -1.97 3.38
N ILE A 767 34.91 -1.59 4.46
CA ILE A 767 34.27 -0.94 5.61
C ILE A 767 33.59 0.37 5.20
N GLY A 768 34.19 1.18 4.32
CA GLY A 768 33.56 2.38 3.78
C GLY A 768 32.24 2.09 3.04
N TYR A 769 32.20 1.06 2.19
CA TYR A 769 30.99 0.69 1.44
C TYR A 769 29.93 -0.03 2.30
N GLU A 770 30.31 -0.71 3.38
CA GLU A 770 29.37 -1.12 4.43
C GLU A 770 28.83 0.10 5.20
N LEU A 771 29.66 1.11 5.46
CA LEU A 771 29.26 2.35 6.14
C LEU A 771 28.41 3.28 5.28
N ASP A 772 28.40 3.10 3.97
CA ASP A 772 27.47 3.73 3.04
C ASP A 772 26.18 2.91 2.89
N LEU A 773 26.28 1.66 2.41
CA LEU A 773 25.12 0.83 2.04
C LEU A 773 24.73 -0.27 3.03
N GLY A 774 25.70 -0.78 3.76
CA GLY A 774 25.51 -1.93 4.64
C GLY A 774 24.46 -1.63 5.70
N THR A 775 23.90 -2.69 6.29
CA THR A 775 23.16 -2.53 7.54
C THR A 775 24.17 -2.46 8.68
N GLY A 776 23.73 -2.11 9.88
CA GLY A 776 24.58 -2.20 11.06
C GLY A 776 25.18 -3.62 11.22
N GLU A 777 24.41 -4.68 10.96
CA GLU A 777 24.89 -6.08 10.99
C GLU A 777 26.09 -6.31 10.07
N THR A 778 26.07 -5.77 8.85
CA THR A 778 27.12 -6.05 7.84
C THR A 778 28.34 -5.15 8.03
N VAL A 779 28.16 -3.90 8.48
CA VAL A 779 29.25 -3.07 9.05
C VAL A 779 29.95 -3.82 10.18
N ALA A 780 29.18 -4.34 11.13
CA ALA A 780 29.69 -5.08 12.28
C ALA A 780 30.37 -6.40 11.86
N GLN A 781 29.88 -7.08 10.83
CA GLN A 781 30.54 -8.26 10.25
C GLN A 781 31.89 -7.91 9.61
N ALA A 782 31.94 -6.85 8.80
CA ALA A 782 33.16 -6.38 8.14
C ALA A 782 34.22 -5.92 9.15
N MET A 783 33.83 -5.13 10.15
CA MET A 783 34.74 -4.69 11.20
C MET A 783 35.27 -5.87 12.03
N ARG A 784 34.46 -6.90 12.33
CA ARG A 784 34.89 -8.13 13.02
C ARG A 784 35.73 -9.09 12.18
N ARG A 785 35.58 -9.13 10.85
CA ARG A 785 36.52 -9.86 9.98
C ARG A 785 37.85 -9.12 9.95
N THR A 786 37.80 -7.81 9.70
CA THR A 786 38.99 -6.96 9.58
C THR A 786 39.79 -6.92 10.88
N SER A 787 39.16 -6.84 12.07
CA SER A 787 39.89 -6.87 13.35
C SER A 787 40.68 -8.16 13.58
N LYS A 788 40.30 -9.27 12.95
CA LYS A 788 40.96 -10.58 13.08
C LYS A 788 42.14 -10.79 12.12
N VAL A 789 42.11 -10.19 10.92
CA VAL A 789 43.14 -10.42 9.87
C VAL A 789 43.94 -9.17 9.49
N GLN A 790 43.38 -7.98 9.71
CA GLN A 790 43.98 -6.67 9.46
C GLN A 790 43.69 -5.72 10.64
N PRO A 791 44.08 -6.05 11.89
CA PRO A 791 43.75 -5.27 13.08
C PRO A 791 44.23 -3.82 13.00
N THR A 792 45.33 -3.55 12.30
CA THR A 792 45.87 -2.21 12.05
C THR A 792 44.93 -1.31 11.23
N VAL A 793 44.10 -1.88 10.35
CA VAL A 793 43.07 -1.13 9.61
C VAL A 793 41.99 -0.64 10.56
N ILE A 794 41.50 -1.49 11.47
CA ILE A 794 40.53 -1.08 12.50
C ILE A 794 41.15 -0.13 13.52
N ALA A 795 42.38 -0.37 13.97
CA ALA A 795 43.11 0.51 14.90
C ALA A 795 43.32 1.93 14.35
N THR A 796 43.29 2.09 13.02
CA THR A 796 43.48 3.37 12.30
C THR A 796 42.24 3.83 11.53
N LEU A 797 41.04 3.35 11.89
CA LEU A 797 39.79 3.91 11.34
C LEU A 797 39.56 5.33 11.83
N ASP A 798 39.03 6.16 10.93
CA ASP A 798 38.68 7.56 11.23
C ASP A 798 37.51 7.63 12.25
N PRO A 799 37.51 8.60 13.18
CA PRO A 799 36.39 8.81 14.10
C PRO A 799 35.02 8.98 13.43
N GLN A 800 34.94 9.60 12.24
CA GLN A 800 33.69 9.70 11.48
C GLN A 800 33.19 8.34 11.00
N TYR A 801 34.08 7.43 10.58
CA TYR A 801 33.71 6.06 10.18
C TYR A 801 33.12 5.30 11.37
N THR A 802 33.72 5.42 12.57
CA THR A 802 33.17 4.83 13.80
C THR A 802 31.83 5.47 14.22
N ARG A 803 31.66 6.79 14.06
CA ARG A 803 30.37 7.47 14.33
C ARG A 803 29.28 6.98 13.38
N LEU A 804 29.57 6.87 12.08
CA LEU A 804 28.65 6.36 11.07
C LEU A 804 28.31 4.87 11.30
N ALA A 805 29.26 4.08 11.81
CA ALA A 805 29.02 2.70 12.24
C ALA A 805 27.97 2.64 13.34
N MET A 806 28.11 3.51 14.36
CA MET A 806 27.16 3.59 15.46
C MET A 806 25.82 4.19 15.06
N GLN A 807 25.78 5.12 14.10
CA GLN A 807 24.53 5.61 13.50
C GLN A 807 23.79 4.51 12.74
N LYS A 808 24.48 3.72 11.90
CA LYS A 808 23.88 2.55 11.23
C LYS A 808 23.45 1.45 12.20
N ALA A 809 24.14 1.27 13.34
CA ALA A 809 23.69 0.39 14.41
C ALA A 809 22.42 0.93 15.09
N GLN A 810 22.39 2.22 15.43
CA GLN A 810 21.26 2.90 16.06
C GLN A 810 20.00 2.89 15.18
N ALA A 811 20.17 2.98 13.86
CA ALA A 811 19.07 2.91 12.87
C ALA A 811 18.41 1.53 12.75
N LEU A 812 18.96 0.47 13.35
CA LEU A 812 18.31 -0.84 13.40
C LEU A 812 17.14 -0.87 14.39
N ALA A 813 16.25 -1.85 14.23
CA ALA A 813 15.24 -2.18 15.23
C ALA A 813 15.88 -2.57 16.58
N PRO A 814 15.25 -2.26 17.73
CA PRO A 814 15.80 -2.47 19.08
C PRO A 814 16.41 -3.87 19.28
N GLU A 815 15.68 -4.92 18.89
CA GLU A 815 16.04 -6.33 19.01
C GLU A 815 17.32 -6.74 18.27
N LYS A 816 17.85 -5.90 17.37
CA LYS A 816 19.15 -6.08 16.71
C LYS A 816 20.19 -5.04 17.12
N ARG A 817 19.75 -3.81 17.43
CA ARG A 817 20.60 -2.65 17.73
C ARG A 817 21.65 -2.95 18.79
N GLU A 818 21.26 -3.54 19.92
CA GLU A 818 22.19 -3.81 21.02
C GLU A 818 23.28 -4.83 20.63
N ALA A 819 22.89 -5.91 19.95
CA ALA A 819 23.82 -6.95 19.48
C ALA A 819 24.85 -6.39 18.49
N VAL A 820 24.39 -5.60 17.52
CA VAL A 820 25.21 -5.00 16.47
C VAL A 820 26.15 -3.92 17.00
N ARG A 821 25.64 -2.99 17.82
CA ARG A 821 26.45 -1.99 18.52
C ARG A 821 27.58 -2.68 19.29
N GLY A 822 27.24 -3.76 20.00
CA GLY A 822 28.20 -4.60 20.70
C GLY A 822 29.31 -5.17 19.82
N ASP A 823 28.96 -5.74 18.65
CA ASP A 823 29.95 -6.28 17.72
C ASP A 823 30.94 -5.23 17.17
N ILE A 824 30.46 -4.01 16.90
CA ILE A 824 31.31 -2.88 16.48
C ILE A 824 32.25 -2.48 17.61
N CYS A 825 31.73 -2.30 18.83
CA CYS A 825 32.53 -2.00 20.02
C CYS A 825 33.61 -3.06 20.28
N ILE A 826 33.25 -4.35 20.16
CA ILE A 826 34.17 -5.49 20.32
C ILE A 826 35.31 -5.40 19.29
N ALA A 827 35.01 -5.19 18.01
CA ALA A 827 36.03 -5.09 16.97
C ALA A 827 37.04 -3.94 17.23
N LEU A 828 36.54 -2.78 17.67
CA LEU A 828 37.35 -1.60 18.00
C LEU A 828 38.22 -1.84 19.25
N ALA A 829 37.63 -2.35 20.34
CA ALA A 829 38.31 -2.59 21.62
C ALA A 829 39.30 -3.76 21.60
N GLN A 830 39.09 -4.74 20.71
CA GLN A 830 40.07 -5.80 20.42
C GLN A 830 41.26 -5.25 19.62
N SER A 831 41.01 -4.42 18.60
CA SER A 831 42.06 -3.86 17.73
C SER A 831 42.89 -2.73 18.38
N GLY A 832 42.50 -2.27 19.58
CA GLY A 832 43.20 -1.19 20.29
C GLY A 832 42.85 0.22 19.80
N TRP A 833 41.74 0.38 19.08
CA TRP A 833 41.30 1.68 18.54
C TRP A 833 41.14 2.71 19.68
N GLN A 834 41.87 3.82 19.54
CA GLN A 834 41.98 4.90 20.53
C GLN A 834 42.27 4.44 21.97
N GLN A 835 43.10 3.40 22.15
CA GLN A 835 43.52 2.91 23.47
C GLN A 835 44.89 3.42 23.94
N ALA A 836 45.72 3.96 23.04
CA ALA A 836 47.06 4.46 23.35
C ALA A 836 47.41 5.68 22.45
N PRO A 837 47.31 6.93 22.95
CA PRO A 837 46.68 7.32 24.22
C PRO A 837 45.19 6.95 24.25
N ARG A 838 44.62 6.76 25.45
CA ARG A 838 43.20 6.42 25.60
C ARG A 838 42.34 7.68 25.63
N THR A 839 41.45 7.84 24.65
CA THR A 839 40.51 8.97 24.53
C THR A 839 39.20 8.70 25.29
N SER A 840 38.30 9.69 25.33
CA SER A 840 36.95 9.49 25.88
C SER A 840 36.14 8.49 25.04
N PHE A 841 36.18 8.63 23.70
CA PHE A 841 35.62 7.65 22.78
C PHE A 841 36.22 6.25 22.96
N GLY A 842 37.52 6.14 23.21
CA GLY A 842 38.20 4.86 23.49
C GLY A 842 37.74 4.20 24.79
N ASN A 843 37.44 4.97 25.84
CA ASN A 843 36.81 4.44 27.06
C ASN A 843 35.39 3.92 26.74
N ALA A 844 34.57 4.68 26.01
CA ALA A 844 33.21 4.30 25.67
C ALA A 844 33.12 3.01 24.83
N MET A 845 34.01 2.84 23.84
CA MET A 845 34.08 1.61 23.03
C MET A 845 34.52 0.41 23.87
N LEU A 846 35.48 0.58 24.79
CA LEU A 846 35.91 -0.47 25.72
C LEU A 846 34.77 -0.89 26.67
N GLY A 847 34.03 0.06 27.22
CA GLY A 847 32.88 -0.20 28.08
C GLY A 847 31.77 -0.96 27.35
N CYS A 848 31.36 -0.45 26.20
CA CYS A 848 30.37 -1.07 25.32
C CYS A 848 30.75 -2.52 24.93
N ALA A 849 32.04 -2.80 24.69
CA ALA A 849 32.51 -4.15 24.39
C ALA A 849 32.40 -5.12 25.59
N ILE A 850 32.64 -4.65 26.82
CA ILE A 850 32.44 -5.45 28.05
C ILE A 850 30.95 -5.75 28.24
N THR A 851 30.09 -4.74 28.08
CA THR A 851 28.63 -4.87 28.12
C THR A 851 28.13 -5.90 27.11
N ALA A 852 28.61 -5.84 25.87
CA ALA A 852 28.25 -6.77 24.81
C ALA A 852 28.65 -8.23 25.10
N HIS A 853 29.92 -8.48 25.46
CA HIS A 853 30.37 -9.80 25.87
C HIS A 853 29.60 -10.32 27.10
N SER A 854 29.29 -9.43 28.06
CA SER A 854 28.50 -9.79 29.25
C SER A 854 27.10 -10.28 28.91
N LEU A 855 26.38 -9.63 27.99
CA LEU A 855 25.02 -10.01 27.59
C LEU A 855 24.99 -11.35 26.84
N ARG A 856 26.08 -11.67 26.14
CA ARG A 856 26.25 -12.93 25.38
C ARG A 856 26.71 -14.10 26.24
N GLY A 857 27.10 -13.88 27.49
CA GLY A 857 27.73 -14.89 28.34
C GLY A 857 29.20 -15.19 28.00
N GLU A 858 29.84 -14.34 27.21
CA GLU A 858 31.25 -14.40 26.81
C GLU A 858 32.13 -13.88 27.96
N LEU A 859 32.07 -14.56 29.12
CA LEU A 859 32.62 -14.07 30.39
C LEU A 859 34.14 -14.03 30.43
N THR A 860 34.82 -14.85 29.61
CA THR A 860 36.30 -14.86 29.52
C THR A 860 36.79 -13.59 28.83
N GLU A 861 36.12 -13.24 27.74
CA GLU A 861 36.35 -12.06 26.90
C GLU A 861 35.99 -10.78 27.67
N ALA A 862 34.84 -10.78 28.35
CA ALA A 862 34.44 -9.67 29.22
C ALA A 862 35.44 -9.44 30.36
N ARG A 863 35.96 -10.50 31.00
CA ARG A 863 37.01 -10.40 32.04
C ARG A 863 38.34 -9.89 31.50
N ALA A 864 38.74 -10.34 30.30
CA ALA A 864 39.95 -9.86 29.63
C ALA A 864 39.87 -8.36 29.27
N LEU A 865 38.67 -7.84 28.97
CA LEU A 865 38.46 -6.40 28.76
C LEU A 865 38.29 -5.62 30.07
N LEU A 866 37.67 -6.16 31.11
CA LEU A 866 37.63 -5.56 32.46
C LEU A 866 39.05 -5.31 33.00
N ALA A 867 39.99 -6.24 32.75
CA ALA A 867 41.40 -6.09 33.10
C ALA A 867 42.11 -4.92 32.41
N LYS A 868 41.54 -4.33 31.35
CA LYS A 868 42.07 -3.11 30.70
C LYS A 868 41.70 -1.80 31.45
N ALA A 869 41.02 -1.89 32.59
CA ALA A 869 40.52 -0.78 33.40
C ALA A 869 39.60 0.20 32.60
N PRO A 870 38.31 -0.14 32.41
CA PRO A 870 37.34 0.70 31.71
C PRO A 870 36.98 1.99 32.49
N SER A 871 36.01 2.76 31.99
CA SER A 871 35.45 3.91 32.72
C SER A 871 34.75 3.48 34.01
N THR A 872 34.68 4.38 34.97
CA THR A 872 33.97 4.15 36.23
C THR A 872 32.46 4.07 36.01
N ASP A 873 31.94 4.85 35.06
CA ASP A 873 30.57 4.73 34.56
C ASP A 873 30.25 3.30 34.10
N THR A 874 31.11 2.70 33.26
CA THR A 874 30.94 1.30 32.80
C THR A 874 30.79 0.36 34.00
N LEU A 875 31.65 0.50 35.01
CA LEU A 875 31.64 -0.38 36.18
C LEU A 875 30.36 -0.23 37.01
N VAL A 876 29.86 1.00 37.18
CA VAL A 876 28.58 1.28 37.87
C VAL A 876 27.39 0.77 37.06
N THR A 877 27.39 0.94 35.75
CA THR A 877 26.35 0.45 34.83
C THR A 877 26.28 -1.09 34.80
N LEU A 878 27.42 -1.78 34.76
CA LEU A 878 27.49 -3.24 34.93
C LEU A 878 27.09 -3.70 36.34
N ALA A 879 27.27 -2.86 37.36
CA ALA A 879 26.88 -3.17 38.73
C ALA A 879 25.37 -3.03 38.96
N ILE A 880 24.68 -2.08 38.30
CA ILE A 880 23.28 -1.75 38.58
C ILE A 880 22.27 -2.62 37.82
N ASP A 881 22.52 -2.91 36.54
CA ASP A 881 21.63 -3.70 35.68
C ASP A 881 21.83 -5.21 35.90
N ARG A 882 20.73 -5.93 36.16
CA ARG A 882 20.70 -7.37 36.47
C ARG A 882 21.05 -8.24 35.27
N ARG A 883 20.97 -7.74 34.03
CA ARG A 883 21.45 -8.46 32.84
C ARG A 883 22.94 -8.83 32.97
N HIS A 884 23.72 -8.01 33.68
CA HIS A 884 25.16 -8.21 33.92
C HIS A 884 25.51 -9.01 35.17
N ARG A 885 24.53 -9.65 35.84
CA ARG A 885 24.72 -10.35 37.13
C ARG A 885 25.84 -11.39 37.17
N ALA A 886 26.22 -11.96 36.02
CA ALA A 886 27.32 -12.93 35.91
C ALA A 886 28.71 -12.29 36.11
N LEU A 887 28.84 -10.97 35.94
CA LEU A 887 30.06 -10.20 36.21
C LEU A 887 30.04 -9.50 37.58
N TRP A 888 28.92 -9.47 38.31
CA TRP A 888 28.87 -8.85 39.64
C TRP A 888 29.97 -9.33 40.60
N PRO A 889 30.35 -10.63 40.68
CA PRO A 889 31.47 -11.07 41.53
C PRO A 889 32.86 -10.54 41.15
N ASP A 890 33.01 -10.00 39.93
CA ASP A 890 34.24 -9.34 39.45
C ASP A 890 34.12 -7.82 39.58
N VAL A 891 32.96 -7.23 39.24
CA VAL A 891 32.65 -5.79 39.34
C VAL A 891 32.59 -5.31 40.79
N ASP A 892 32.05 -6.11 41.71
CA ASP A 892 31.93 -5.77 43.14
C ASP A 892 33.30 -5.65 43.83
N ARG A 893 34.38 -6.17 43.22
CA ARG A 893 35.76 -5.93 43.69
C ARG A 893 36.20 -4.48 43.46
N PHE A 894 35.70 -3.83 42.41
CA PHE A 894 35.88 -2.40 42.16
C PHE A 894 34.87 -1.55 42.96
N GLY A 895 33.67 -2.10 43.22
CA GLY A 895 32.58 -1.39 43.92
C GLY A 895 32.75 -1.25 45.44
N GLN A 896 33.74 -1.88 46.06
CA GLN A 896 33.90 -1.94 47.53
C GLN A 896 33.98 -0.56 48.23
N ASP A 897 34.48 0.47 47.53
CA ASP A 897 34.58 1.85 48.02
C ASP A 897 33.63 2.82 47.30
N GLY A 898 32.58 2.28 46.65
CA GLY A 898 31.71 3.04 45.76
C GLY A 898 32.38 3.42 44.43
N PHE A 899 33.36 2.64 43.99
CA PHE A 899 34.19 2.84 42.79
C PHE A 899 35.11 4.07 42.85
N ARG A 900 35.44 4.59 44.05
CA ARG A 900 36.32 5.74 44.24
C ARG A 900 37.73 5.48 43.68
N LYS A 901 38.31 4.30 43.90
CA LYS A 901 39.62 3.94 43.31
C LYS A 901 39.62 3.95 41.79
N SER A 902 38.57 3.43 41.14
CA SER A 902 38.45 3.46 39.68
C SER A 902 38.41 4.89 39.15
N LEU A 903 37.70 5.78 39.85
CA LEU A 903 37.52 7.17 39.44
C LEU A 903 38.80 8.00 39.59
N GLU A 904 39.58 7.79 40.66
CA GLU A 904 40.89 8.42 40.81
C GLU A 904 41.90 7.88 39.76
N GLN A 905 41.85 6.59 39.43
CA GLN A 905 42.65 6.01 38.33
C GLN A 905 42.27 6.60 36.96
N GLU A 906 40.99 6.91 36.75
CA GLU A 906 40.49 7.52 35.51
C GLU A 906 40.92 9.00 35.39
N SER A 907 40.82 9.77 36.47
CA SER A 907 41.36 11.13 36.57
C SER A 907 42.89 11.18 36.38
N ALA A 908 43.62 10.19 36.89
CA ALA A 908 45.05 10.06 36.66
C ALA A 908 45.38 9.83 35.17
N ARG A 909 44.61 8.98 34.46
CA ARG A 909 44.75 8.79 33.00
C ARG A 909 44.45 10.07 32.22
N ALA A 910 43.38 10.79 32.56
CA ALA A 910 43.04 12.07 31.93
C ALA A 910 44.11 13.14 32.17
N THR A 911 44.68 13.18 33.37
CA THR A 911 45.81 14.07 33.72
C THR A 911 47.06 13.77 32.89
N ALA A 912 47.39 12.50 32.66
CA ALA A 912 48.50 12.09 31.79
C ALA A 912 48.23 12.44 30.30
N ALA A 913 46.99 12.29 29.83
CA ALA A 913 46.62 12.67 28.46
C ALA A 913 46.77 14.19 28.22
N VAL A 914 46.36 15.03 29.19
CA VAL A 914 46.58 16.48 29.13
C VAL A 914 48.08 16.83 29.20
N ALA A 915 48.89 16.10 29.97
CA ALA A 915 50.33 16.32 29.98
C ALA A 915 51.01 16.01 28.63
N ALA A 916 50.49 15.04 27.88
CA ALA A 916 50.97 14.70 26.53
C ALA A 916 50.45 15.65 25.43
N ALA A 917 49.27 16.24 25.60
CA ALA A 917 48.63 17.12 24.63
C ALA A 917 47.92 18.32 25.32
N PRO A 918 48.67 19.28 25.89
CA PRO A 918 48.10 20.33 26.76
C PRO A 918 47.25 21.39 26.03
N GLY A 919 47.35 21.47 24.70
CA GLY A 919 46.50 22.31 23.86
C GLY A 919 45.32 21.59 23.20
N ASN A 920 45.10 20.30 23.49
CA ASN A 920 43.99 19.54 22.93
C ASN A 920 42.72 19.73 23.78
N TYR A 921 41.65 20.17 23.14
CA TYR A 921 40.39 20.51 23.81
C TYR A 921 39.67 19.26 24.35
N GLU A 922 39.68 18.11 23.66
CA GLU A 922 39.08 16.85 24.14
C GLU A 922 39.76 16.31 25.41
N THR A 923 41.10 16.30 25.47
CA THR A 923 41.83 15.79 26.65
C THR A 923 41.60 16.67 27.87
N VAL A 924 41.61 17.99 27.71
CA VAL A 924 41.34 18.94 28.79
C VAL A 924 39.88 18.85 29.26
N MET A 925 38.93 18.71 28.33
CA MET A 925 37.52 18.46 28.64
C MET A 925 37.33 17.17 29.45
N THR A 926 37.96 16.07 29.03
CA THR A 926 37.93 14.78 29.74
C THR A 926 38.51 14.91 31.16
N ARG A 927 39.57 15.71 31.34
CA ARG A 927 40.13 16.01 32.66
C ARG A 927 39.19 16.83 33.54
N MET A 928 38.46 17.79 32.98
CA MET A 928 37.43 18.53 33.72
C MET A 928 36.27 17.62 34.17
N GLN A 929 35.78 16.75 33.30
CA GLN A 929 34.68 15.82 33.58
C GLN A 929 35.04 14.84 34.71
N THR A 930 36.22 14.20 34.62
CA THR A 930 36.71 13.27 35.65
C THR A 930 36.97 13.95 37.00
N LEU A 931 37.45 15.19 37.02
CA LEU A 931 37.59 15.98 38.25
C LEU A 931 36.22 16.41 38.83
N ARG A 932 35.24 16.78 37.98
CA ARG A 932 33.86 17.05 38.41
C ARG A 932 33.22 15.83 39.08
N ALA A 933 33.39 14.65 38.50
CA ALA A 933 32.92 13.38 39.04
C ALA A 933 33.51 13.05 40.41
N LEU A 934 34.77 13.42 40.66
CA LEU A 934 35.43 13.26 41.98
C LEU A 934 34.96 14.26 43.05
N GLY A 935 34.28 15.34 42.65
CA GLY A 935 33.98 16.51 43.50
C GLY A 935 35.10 17.55 43.55
N ARG A 936 36.11 17.44 42.67
CA ARG A 936 37.33 18.27 42.64
C ARG A 936 37.15 19.47 41.71
N PHE A 937 36.05 20.21 41.90
CA PHE A 937 35.55 21.22 40.97
C PHE A 937 36.55 22.38 40.71
N GLU A 938 37.26 22.85 41.74
CA GLU A 938 38.26 23.91 41.58
C GLU A 938 39.45 23.46 40.71
N GLU A 939 39.89 22.21 40.84
CA GLU A 939 40.93 21.63 39.99
C GLU A 939 40.45 21.45 38.54
N ALA A 940 39.18 21.13 38.33
CA ALA A 940 38.56 21.10 36.99
C ALA A 940 38.60 22.50 36.34
N LEU A 941 38.22 23.55 37.09
CA LEU A 941 38.32 24.93 36.61
C LEU A 941 39.76 25.33 36.30
N ILE A 942 40.71 25.00 37.17
CA ILE A 942 42.15 25.26 36.92
C ILE A 942 42.63 24.56 35.64
N ALA A 943 42.17 23.33 35.36
CA ALA A 943 42.52 22.61 34.14
C ALA A 943 41.95 23.26 32.86
N GLY A 944 40.70 23.73 32.87
CA GLY A 944 40.06 24.31 31.68
C GLY A 944 40.39 25.79 31.39
N LYS A 945 40.70 26.57 32.43
CA LYS A 945 40.76 28.05 32.38
C LYS A 945 41.58 28.64 31.23
N ALA A 946 42.72 28.03 30.90
CA ALA A 946 43.63 28.53 29.87
C ALA A 946 43.09 28.38 28.44
N LEU A 947 42.28 27.35 28.16
CA LEU A 947 41.65 27.13 26.85
C LEU A 947 40.27 27.79 26.76
N ALA A 948 39.52 27.84 27.86
CA ALA A 948 38.19 28.45 27.90
C ALA A 948 38.22 29.99 27.84
N GLY A 949 39.31 30.61 28.31
CA GLY A 949 39.44 32.07 28.38
C GLY A 949 39.90 32.76 27.07
N ASP A 950 40.30 32.01 26.05
CA ASP A 950 40.80 32.55 24.79
C ASP A 950 39.76 32.40 23.67
N LYS A 951 38.87 33.40 23.53
CA LYS A 951 37.78 33.38 22.55
C LYS A 951 38.28 33.15 21.11
N ALA A 952 39.43 33.70 20.73
CA ALA A 952 39.97 33.56 19.39
C ALA A 952 40.44 32.11 19.12
N LYS A 953 41.09 31.45 20.09
CA LYS A 953 41.40 30.03 19.97
C LYS A 953 40.16 29.13 20.03
N VAL A 954 39.13 29.50 20.82
CA VAL A 954 37.84 28.79 20.87
C VAL A 954 37.11 28.85 19.51
N GLU A 955 37.07 30.01 18.85
CA GLU A 955 36.50 30.14 17.49
C GLU A 955 37.24 29.27 16.47
N VAL A 956 38.58 29.24 16.52
CA VAL A 956 39.43 28.41 15.65
C VAL A 956 39.30 26.91 15.96
N ALA A 957 39.04 26.54 17.22
CA ALA A 957 38.81 25.16 17.64
C ALA A 957 37.38 24.65 17.35
N GLY A 958 36.45 25.53 16.96
CA GLY A 958 35.07 25.20 16.62
C GLY A 958 34.37 24.38 17.70
N THR A 959 33.70 23.30 17.28
CA THR A 959 32.89 22.41 18.13
C THR A 959 33.60 21.98 19.43
N ASP A 960 34.86 21.54 19.36
CA ASP A 960 35.60 21.09 20.55
C ASP A 960 35.93 22.27 21.49
N GLY A 961 36.15 23.46 20.92
CA GLY A 961 36.26 24.73 21.66
C GLY A 961 34.96 25.07 22.38
N PHE A 962 33.83 24.98 21.69
CA PHE A 962 32.50 25.33 22.21
C PHE A 962 32.09 24.39 23.36
N TRP A 963 32.30 23.08 23.21
CA TRP A 963 31.99 22.10 24.26
C TRP A 963 32.93 22.20 25.47
N LEU A 964 34.22 22.52 25.28
CA LEU A 964 35.12 22.80 26.40
C LEU A 964 34.66 24.00 27.23
N VAL A 965 34.17 25.09 26.61
CA VAL A 965 33.64 26.23 27.36
C VAL A 965 32.33 25.88 28.08
N ASN A 966 31.46 25.08 27.44
CA ASN A 966 30.25 24.56 28.10
C ASN A 966 30.60 23.70 29.34
N GLU A 967 31.62 22.86 29.26
CA GLU A 967 32.09 22.03 30.38
C GLU A 967 32.80 22.84 31.48
N TYR A 968 33.48 23.92 31.12
CA TYR A 968 34.00 24.91 32.07
C TYR A 968 32.85 25.63 32.80
N ALA A 969 31.78 26.01 32.08
CA ALA A 969 30.58 26.62 32.65
C ALA A 969 29.83 25.66 33.61
N TYR A 970 29.70 24.36 33.27
CA TYR A 970 29.14 23.38 34.22
C TYR A 970 29.97 23.23 35.50
N ASN A 971 31.31 23.37 35.43
CA ASN A 971 32.14 23.39 36.64
C ASN A 971 31.99 24.68 37.47
N LEU A 972 31.66 25.82 36.85
CA LEU A 972 31.31 27.05 37.56
C LEU A 972 29.93 26.93 38.25
N ARG A 973 28.93 26.37 37.55
CA ARG A 973 27.60 26.00 38.12
C ARG A 973 27.75 25.12 39.36
N ALA A 974 28.61 24.11 39.31
CA ALA A 974 28.82 23.15 40.40
C ALA A 974 29.32 23.76 41.73
N ILE A 975 30.04 24.89 41.67
CA ILE A 975 30.48 25.65 42.85
C ILE A 975 29.62 26.90 43.13
N GLY A 976 28.41 26.96 42.55
CA GLY A 976 27.45 28.05 42.75
C GLY A 976 27.75 29.34 41.97
N ARG A 977 28.80 29.36 41.14
CA ARG A 977 29.19 30.53 40.31
C ARG A 977 28.36 30.60 39.02
N MET A 978 27.05 30.65 39.17
CA MET A 978 26.09 30.60 38.05
C MET A 978 26.22 31.79 37.09
N ASP A 979 26.52 33.00 37.60
CA ASP A 979 26.75 34.18 36.75
C ASP A 979 27.99 34.04 35.86
N ASP A 980 29.10 33.55 36.41
CA ASP A 980 30.31 33.26 35.63
C ASP A 980 30.08 32.14 34.60
N ALA A 981 29.24 31.15 34.93
CA ALA A 981 28.88 30.06 34.01
C ALA A 981 28.12 30.58 32.79
N ILE A 982 27.11 31.43 33.01
CA ILE A 982 26.33 32.06 31.94
C ILE A 982 27.23 32.97 31.09
N ALA A 983 28.08 33.79 31.71
CA ALA A 983 29.01 34.68 31.03
C ALA A 983 30.05 33.92 30.18
N ALA A 984 30.49 32.74 30.62
CA ALA A 984 31.38 31.88 29.83
C ALA A 984 30.70 31.40 28.54
N ILE A 985 29.43 30.99 28.59
CA ILE A 985 28.70 30.57 27.39
C ILE A 985 28.37 31.77 26.48
N ASP A 986 27.98 32.92 27.04
CA ASP A 986 27.78 34.18 26.28
C ASP A 986 29.02 34.62 25.48
N THR A 987 30.22 34.37 26.02
CA THR A 987 31.49 34.64 25.32
C THR A 987 31.62 33.86 24.01
N VAL A 988 31.00 32.67 23.92
CA VAL A 988 30.98 31.84 22.71
C VAL A 988 29.75 32.13 21.84
N LEU A 989 28.56 32.31 22.42
CA LEU A 989 27.36 32.64 21.64
C LEU A 989 27.47 33.96 20.87
N SER A 990 28.28 34.90 21.37
CA SER A 990 28.70 36.12 20.66
C SER A 990 29.67 35.87 19.48
N LEU A 991 29.69 34.65 18.91
CA LEU A 991 30.22 34.31 17.58
C LEU A 991 29.12 34.19 16.50
N GLY A 992 27.85 34.05 16.91
CA GLY A 992 26.67 33.94 16.04
C GLY A 992 26.28 32.51 15.68
N THR A 993 25.06 32.11 16.03
CA THR A 993 24.45 30.80 15.67
C THR A 993 24.33 30.60 14.16
N ASP A 994 24.06 31.66 13.42
CA ASP A 994 23.83 31.63 11.97
C ASP A 994 25.13 31.32 11.19
N ARG A 995 26.28 31.60 11.83
CA ARG A 995 27.62 31.30 11.34
C ARG A 995 28.14 29.96 11.85
N TYR A 996 27.66 29.50 13.01
CA TYR A 996 28.05 28.28 13.70
C TYR A 996 26.83 27.56 14.30
N PRO A 997 26.09 26.76 13.50
CA PRO A 997 24.87 26.09 13.96
C PRO A 997 25.08 25.14 15.15
N GLU A 998 26.32 24.68 15.39
CA GLU A 998 26.69 23.88 16.56
C GLU A 998 26.45 24.63 17.88
N LEU A 999 26.40 25.96 17.85
CA LEU A 999 26.12 26.81 19.01
C LEU A 999 24.67 26.73 19.50
N VAL A 1000 23.74 26.15 18.74
CA VAL A 1000 22.35 25.95 19.19
C VAL A 1000 22.27 25.11 20.47
N SER A 1001 23.13 24.08 20.62
CA SER A 1001 23.23 23.32 21.88
C SER A 1001 23.70 24.21 23.05
N MET A 1002 24.64 25.11 22.81
CA MET A 1002 25.17 26.02 23.83
C MET A 1002 24.13 27.09 24.22
N ALA A 1003 23.29 27.54 23.27
CA ALA A 1003 22.17 28.44 23.55
C ALA A 1003 21.07 27.77 24.39
N ILE A 1004 20.74 26.50 24.10
CA ILE A 1004 19.81 25.70 24.92
C ILE A 1004 20.38 25.48 26.34
N ASN A 1005 21.65 25.10 26.48
CA ASN A 1005 22.29 24.90 27.78
C ASN A 1005 22.35 26.20 28.61
N ARG A 1006 22.61 27.34 27.96
CA ARG A 1006 22.54 28.66 28.61
C ARG A 1006 21.13 28.99 29.10
N ALA A 1007 20.10 28.66 28.30
CA ALA A 1007 18.72 28.86 28.73
C ALA A 1007 18.36 28.00 29.95
N GLU A 1008 18.83 26.73 30.02
CA GLU A 1008 18.68 25.92 31.25
C GLU A 1008 19.35 26.61 32.44
N MET A 1009 20.58 27.12 32.29
CA MET A 1009 21.28 27.85 33.37
C MET A 1009 20.52 29.11 33.83
N LEU A 1010 19.96 29.90 32.90
CA LEU A 1010 19.13 31.06 33.22
C LEU A 1010 17.86 30.68 33.98
N ILE A 1011 17.19 29.60 33.56
CA ILE A 1011 15.97 29.08 34.21
C ILE A 1011 16.30 28.49 35.59
N ALA A 1012 17.40 27.75 35.73
CA ALA A 1012 17.90 27.26 37.01
C ALA A 1012 18.27 28.40 37.96
N ALA A 1013 18.82 29.51 37.45
CA ALA A 1013 19.11 30.74 38.19
C ALA A 1013 17.87 31.57 38.58
N GLY A 1014 16.66 31.13 38.22
CA GLY A 1014 15.41 31.88 38.44
C GLY A 1014 15.21 33.07 37.49
N ARG A 1015 16.06 33.24 36.47
CA ARG A 1015 15.97 34.30 35.45
C ARG A 1015 15.05 33.85 34.31
N TYR A 1016 13.85 33.41 34.67
CA TYR A 1016 12.93 32.68 33.79
C TYR A 1016 12.64 33.41 32.49
N GLN A 1017 12.30 34.70 32.53
CA GLN A 1017 11.99 35.47 31.31
C GLN A 1017 13.19 35.55 30.36
N ALA A 1018 14.38 35.86 30.85
CA ALA A 1018 15.60 35.89 30.02
C ALA A 1018 15.95 34.51 29.41
N GLY A 1019 15.63 33.43 30.11
CA GLY A 1019 15.72 32.07 29.57
C GLY A 1019 14.68 31.80 28.48
N LEU A 1020 13.43 32.25 28.65
CA LEU A 1020 12.39 32.17 27.63
C LEU A 1020 12.72 33.00 26.39
N ASP A 1021 13.22 34.23 26.56
CA ASP A 1021 13.65 35.10 25.45
C ASP A 1021 14.78 34.45 24.65
N SER A 1022 15.77 33.87 25.34
CA SER A 1022 16.88 33.12 24.74
C SER A 1022 16.46 31.84 24.00
N LEU A 1023 15.26 31.32 24.25
CA LEU A 1023 14.68 30.15 23.56
C LEU A 1023 13.73 30.57 22.43
N ALA A 1024 13.00 31.69 22.62
CA ALA A 1024 12.11 32.25 21.61
C ALA A 1024 12.89 32.73 20.37
N GLU A 1025 14.13 33.17 20.52
CA GLU A 1025 15.01 33.48 19.38
C GLU A 1025 15.32 32.23 18.54
N LEU A 1026 15.60 31.08 19.18
CA LEU A 1026 15.82 29.81 18.49
C LEU A 1026 14.54 29.28 17.81
N GLU A 1027 13.36 29.52 18.39
CA GLU A 1027 12.09 29.14 17.75
C GLU A 1027 11.75 29.97 16.48
N LYS A 1028 12.41 31.11 16.24
CA LYS A 1028 12.31 31.84 14.95
C LYS A 1028 13.08 31.16 13.82
N HIS A 1029 14.08 30.34 14.18
CA HIS A 1029 15.02 29.68 13.27
C HIS A 1029 14.94 28.15 13.41
N PRO A 1030 13.75 27.54 13.20
CA PRO A 1030 13.56 26.11 13.35
C PRO A 1030 14.45 25.26 12.42
N GLU A 1031 14.91 25.84 11.30
CA GLU A 1031 15.90 25.23 10.39
C GLU A 1031 17.26 24.95 11.05
N LEU A 1032 17.60 25.67 12.12
CA LEU A 1032 18.84 25.45 12.89
C LEU A 1032 18.65 24.44 14.05
N VAL A 1033 17.41 24.02 14.35
CA VAL A 1033 17.09 23.24 15.55
C VAL A 1033 16.66 21.81 15.20
N SER A 1034 17.47 20.82 15.59
CA SER A 1034 17.08 19.40 15.45
C SER A 1034 15.84 19.06 16.29
N ALA A 1035 15.05 18.06 15.86
CA ALA A 1035 13.87 17.60 16.59
C ALA A 1035 14.17 17.24 18.07
N TYR A 1036 15.33 16.62 18.33
CA TYR A 1036 15.81 16.36 19.68
C TYR A 1036 16.08 17.66 20.47
N GLY A 1037 16.76 18.64 19.86
CA GLY A 1037 16.95 19.97 20.46
C GLY A 1037 15.62 20.69 20.75
N MET A 1038 14.64 20.57 19.86
CA MET A 1038 13.31 21.19 20.02
C MET A 1038 12.56 20.65 21.25
N THR A 1039 12.70 19.36 21.59
CA THR A 1039 12.14 18.83 22.86
C THR A 1039 12.79 19.46 24.09
N TRP A 1040 14.11 19.74 24.06
CA TRP A 1040 14.78 20.47 25.14
C TRP A 1040 14.39 21.94 25.20
N ILE A 1041 14.09 22.58 24.06
CA ILE A 1041 13.48 23.93 24.03
C ILE A 1041 12.13 23.89 24.75
N TRP A 1042 11.21 22.99 24.40
CA TRP A 1042 9.88 22.92 25.01
C TRP A 1042 9.93 22.57 26.51
N ALA A 1043 10.84 21.69 26.94
CA ALA A 1043 11.00 21.35 28.35
C ALA A 1043 11.49 22.55 29.18
N ASN A 1044 12.50 23.27 28.68
CA ASN A 1044 12.97 24.49 29.33
C ASN A 1044 11.89 25.59 29.31
N GLN A 1045 11.17 25.76 28.20
CA GLN A 1045 10.04 26.70 28.13
C GLN A 1045 8.97 26.38 29.17
N ALA A 1046 8.56 25.11 29.33
CA ALA A 1046 7.61 24.71 30.37
C ALA A 1046 8.12 25.04 31.79
N CYS A 1047 9.38 24.72 32.09
CA CYS A 1047 9.99 25.06 33.38
C CYS A 1047 10.03 26.58 33.63
N GLY A 1048 10.43 27.39 32.63
CA GLY A 1048 10.48 28.84 32.73
C GLY A 1048 9.11 29.51 32.84
N MET A 1049 8.14 29.05 32.05
CA MET A 1049 6.75 29.53 32.10
C MET A 1049 6.10 29.20 33.45
N ARG A 1050 6.29 28.00 34.00
CA ARG A 1050 5.86 27.68 35.39
C ARG A 1050 6.55 28.56 36.43
N GLY A 1051 7.84 28.86 36.26
CA GLY A 1051 8.57 29.80 37.11
C GLY A 1051 8.00 31.23 37.14
N LEU A 1052 7.28 31.63 36.07
CA LEU A 1052 6.56 32.90 35.97
C LEU A 1052 5.05 32.80 36.28
N GLY A 1053 4.54 31.62 36.64
CA GLY A 1053 3.10 31.38 36.84
C GLY A 1053 2.27 31.34 35.54
N ARG A 1054 2.91 31.27 34.38
CA ARG A 1054 2.27 31.18 33.04
C ARG A 1054 1.89 29.73 32.75
N LEU A 1055 0.95 29.19 33.53
CA LEU A 1055 0.68 27.75 33.60
C LEU A 1055 0.12 27.18 32.28
N ASP A 1056 -0.85 27.84 31.66
CA ASP A 1056 -1.52 27.39 30.44
C ASP A 1056 -0.53 27.32 29.26
N GLU A 1057 0.38 28.29 29.17
CA GLU A 1057 1.46 28.30 28.17
C GLU A 1057 2.49 27.19 28.41
N ALA A 1058 2.81 26.90 29.68
CA ALA A 1058 3.68 25.78 30.04
C ALA A 1058 3.03 24.44 29.65
N GLU A 1059 1.74 24.26 29.93
CA GLU A 1059 0.98 23.07 29.56
C GLU A 1059 0.93 22.87 28.04
N ALA A 1060 0.76 23.94 27.25
CA ALA A 1060 0.85 23.91 25.79
C ALA A 1060 2.23 23.48 25.25
N ARG A 1061 3.30 23.53 26.06
CA ARG A 1061 4.62 22.96 25.74
C ARG A 1061 4.77 21.53 26.28
N GLU A 1062 4.22 21.23 27.45
CA GLU A 1062 4.22 19.89 28.05
C GLU A 1062 3.42 18.87 27.23
N VAL A 1063 2.27 19.26 26.65
CA VAL A 1063 1.46 18.39 25.78
C VAL A 1063 2.27 17.87 24.58
N LYS A 1064 3.15 18.70 24.02
CA LYS A 1064 4.04 18.30 22.90
C LYS A 1064 5.05 17.22 23.33
N LEU A 1065 5.53 17.27 24.57
CA LEU A 1065 6.45 16.27 25.14
C LEU A 1065 5.71 14.99 25.57
N ALA A 1066 4.49 15.12 26.09
CA ALA A 1066 3.65 14.01 26.53
C ALA A 1066 3.08 13.18 25.37
N ALA A 1067 2.94 13.77 24.17
CA ALA A 1067 2.44 13.08 22.98
C ALA A 1067 3.36 11.95 22.50
N LYS A 1068 4.68 12.09 22.66
CA LYS A 1068 5.68 11.07 22.26
C LYS A 1068 6.94 11.14 23.14
N PRO A 1069 6.84 10.75 24.43
CA PRO A 1069 7.93 10.93 25.39
C PRO A 1069 9.18 10.10 25.06
N SER A 1070 9.06 9.10 24.18
CA SER A 1070 10.19 8.33 23.66
C SER A 1070 11.12 9.12 22.72
N ASP A 1071 10.69 10.24 22.13
CA ASP A 1071 11.57 11.08 21.31
C ASP A 1071 12.62 11.82 22.15
N ASN A 1072 12.32 12.10 23.42
CA ASN A 1072 13.32 12.49 24.42
C ASN A 1072 12.81 12.22 25.85
N TRP A 1073 13.07 11.01 26.33
CA TRP A 1073 12.69 10.57 27.68
C TRP A 1073 13.19 11.51 28.78
N SER A 1074 14.37 12.12 28.61
CA SER A 1074 14.96 13.03 29.59
C SER A 1074 14.29 14.40 29.60
N ALA A 1075 13.95 14.99 28.44
CA ALA A 1075 13.20 16.24 28.38
C ALA A 1075 11.76 16.08 28.92
N ALA A 1076 11.08 14.98 28.59
CA ALA A 1076 9.76 14.66 29.16
C ALA A 1076 9.82 14.49 30.69
N THR A 1077 10.84 13.79 31.20
CA THR A 1077 11.07 13.66 32.65
C THR A 1077 11.38 15.01 33.29
N ALA A 1078 12.20 15.86 32.64
CA ALA A 1078 12.55 17.19 33.13
C ALA A 1078 11.31 18.09 33.28
N ALA A 1079 10.45 18.16 32.26
CA ALA A 1079 9.20 18.91 32.33
C ALA A 1079 8.29 18.41 33.47
N ALA A 1080 8.10 17.09 33.61
CA ALA A 1080 7.34 16.51 34.72
C ALA A 1080 7.93 16.84 36.11
N THR A 1081 9.26 16.89 36.24
CA THR A 1081 9.93 17.34 37.47
C THR A 1081 9.74 18.83 37.76
N CYS A 1082 9.64 19.69 36.73
CA CYS A 1082 9.27 21.11 36.90
C CYS A 1082 7.79 21.30 37.25
N ARG A 1083 6.89 20.43 36.76
CA ARG A 1083 5.48 20.35 37.21
C ARG A 1083 5.34 19.79 38.63
N ASN A 1084 6.39 19.19 39.19
CA ASN A 1084 6.36 18.43 40.45
C ASN A 1084 5.33 17.27 40.43
N ASP A 1085 5.09 16.70 39.24
CA ASP A 1085 4.09 15.67 39.02
C ASP A 1085 4.66 14.28 39.32
N ILE A 1086 4.50 13.85 40.58
CA ILE A 1086 5.12 12.62 41.09
C ILE A 1086 4.58 11.38 40.35
N GLN A 1087 3.32 11.40 39.91
CA GLN A 1087 2.71 10.27 39.19
C GLN A 1087 3.23 10.20 37.75
N ALA A 1088 3.23 11.31 37.00
CA ALA A 1088 3.78 11.32 35.65
C ALA A 1088 5.29 10.95 35.62
N ILE A 1089 6.07 11.39 36.61
CA ILE A 1089 7.48 10.95 36.75
C ILE A 1089 7.55 9.44 37.01
N ALA A 1090 6.69 8.89 37.88
CA ALA A 1090 6.67 7.46 38.19
C ALA A 1090 6.28 6.60 36.97
N ASP A 1091 5.29 7.03 36.18
CA ASP A 1091 4.86 6.33 34.97
C ASP A 1091 5.93 6.40 33.86
N LEU A 1092 6.59 7.56 33.69
CA LEU A 1092 7.75 7.70 32.80
C LEU A 1092 8.91 6.79 33.25
N LEU A 1093 9.21 6.69 34.55
CA LEU A 1093 10.23 5.77 35.06
C LEU A 1093 9.86 4.30 34.78
N ILE A 1094 8.61 3.90 35.03
CA ILE A 1094 8.16 2.52 34.81
C ILE A 1094 8.18 2.17 33.31
N ALA A 1095 7.77 3.09 32.42
CA ALA A 1095 7.86 2.90 30.98
C ALA A 1095 9.33 2.72 30.54
N ARG A 1096 10.22 3.65 30.94
CA ARG A 1096 11.65 3.62 30.60
C ARG A 1096 12.40 2.41 31.17
N MET A 1097 11.95 1.82 32.28
CA MET A 1097 12.56 0.59 32.83
C MET A 1097 12.12 -0.68 32.09
N ARG A 1098 10.94 -0.66 31.45
CA ARG A 1098 10.43 -1.79 30.65
C ARG A 1098 11.01 -1.78 29.24
N ASP A 1099 11.09 -0.61 28.61
CA ASP A 1099 11.77 -0.35 27.32
C ASP A 1099 13.26 -0.78 27.38
N ASP A 1100 13.70 -1.66 26.48
CA ASP A 1100 15.06 -2.23 26.48
C ASP A 1100 16.16 -1.19 26.20
N ASP A 1101 15.91 -0.19 25.36
CA ASP A 1101 16.86 0.86 25.01
C ASP A 1101 17.01 1.90 26.14
N ALA A 1102 15.89 2.30 26.74
CA ALA A 1102 15.85 3.31 27.79
C ALA A 1102 16.24 2.77 29.17
N ARG A 1103 16.22 1.44 29.38
CA ARG A 1103 16.41 0.80 30.70
C ARG A 1103 17.68 1.20 31.40
N SER A 1104 18.84 1.17 30.73
CA SER A 1104 20.12 1.45 31.41
C SER A 1104 20.21 2.89 31.91
N ALA A 1105 19.77 3.88 31.11
CA ALA A 1105 19.67 5.27 31.55
C ALA A 1105 18.58 5.46 32.64
N ALA A 1106 17.51 4.66 32.62
CA ALA A 1106 16.52 4.64 33.69
C ALA A 1106 17.08 4.06 35.00
N MET A 1107 17.90 3.00 34.93
CA MET A 1107 18.63 2.46 36.10
C MET A 1107 19.59 3.51 36.68
N GLY A 1108 20.27 4.30 35.85
CA GLY A 1108 21.17 5.38 36.28
C GLY A 1108 20.51 6.36 37.26
N LEU A 1109 19.21 6.65 37.08
CA LEU A 1109 18.44 7.49 37.98
C LEU A 1109 18.25 6.88 39.40
N PHE A 1110 18.55 5.60 39.63
CA PHE A 1110 18.49 4.94 40.95
C PHE A 1110 19.86 4.80 41.64
N ILE A 1111 20.94 5.34 41.07
CA ILE A 1111 22.25 5.35 41.71
C ILE A 1111 22.21 6.17 43.00
N GLY A 1112 22.82 5.64 44.07
CA GLY A 1112 23.00 6.32 45.35
C GLY A 1112 24.32 7.09 45.38
N PHE A 1113 24.25 8.41 45.23
CA PHE A 1113 25.42 9.30 45.21
C PHE A 1113 25.89 9.66 46.63
N ALA A 1114 27.20 9.75 46.84
CA ALA A 1114 27.79 10.02 48.16
C ALA A 1114 28.13 11.49 48.42
N ALA A 1115 28.30 12.31 47.37
CA ALA A 1115 28.76 13.69 47.51
C ALA A 1115 27.60 14.70 47.65
N PRO A 1116 27.68 15.66 48.59
CA PRO A 1116 26.81 16.83 48.60
C PRO A 1116 27.21 17.81 47.48
N GLU A 1117 26.26 18.63 47.04
CA GLU A 1117 26.44 19.58 45.94
C GLU A 1117 25.64 20.86 46.17
N ALA A 1118 26.14 21.99 45.65
CA ALA A 1118 25.35 23.19 45.45
C ALA A 1118 24.25 22.93 44.41
N ARG A 1119 23.03 23.39 44.70
CA ARG A 1119 21.86 23.33 43.80
C ARG A 1119 20.98 24.57 44.01
N THR A 1120 20.39 25.06 42.94
CA THR A 1120 19.39 26.14 42.97
C THR A 1120 18.05 25.65 43.53
N PRO A 1121 17.08 26.54 43.84
CA PRO A 1121 15.75 26.13 44.27
C PRO A 1121 15.02 25.24 43.25
N LEU A 1122 15.19 25.49 41.94
CA LEU A 1122 14.57 24.69 40.89
C LEU A 1122 15.21 23.31 40.76
N GLU A 1123 16.53 23.21 40.81
CA GLU A 1123 17.25 21.92 40.80
C GLU A 1123 16.90 21.09 42.05
N THR A 1124 16.74 21.75 43.19
CA THR A 1124 16.27 21.15 44.46
C THR A 1124 14.85 20.60 44.32
N LEU A 1125 13.91 21.37 43.75
CA LEU A 1125 12.54 20.94 43.47
C LEU A 1125 12.52 19.72 42.53
N ARG A 1126 13.24 19.80 41.40
CA ARG A 1126 13.31 18.72 40.40
C ARG A 1126 13.87 17.41 41.01
N ARG A 1127 14.97 17.51 41.76
CA ARG A 1127 15.58 16.39 42.52
C ARG A 1127 14.57 15.75 43.47
N ASP A 1128 13.83 16.54 44.22
CA ASP A 1128 12.93 16.01 45.26
C ASP A 1128 11.63 15.43 44.68
N ALA A 1129 11.16 15.95 43.55
CA ALA A 1129 10.09 15.32 42.78
C ALA A 1129 10.52 13.93 42.27
N LEU A 1130 11.71 13.84 41.67
CA LEU A 1130 12.28 12.56 41.21
C LEU A 1130 12.60 11.62 42.37
N ALA A 1131 13.03 12.12 43.54
CA ALA A 1131 13.24 11.30 44.73
C ALA A 1131 11.93 10.67 45.23
N ARG A 1132 10.85 11.45 45.35
CA ARG A 1132 9.52 10.95 45.71
C ARG A 1132 9.02 9.88 44.73
N ALA A 1133 9.11 10.15 43.42
CA ALA A 1133 8.68 9.21 42.39
C ALA A 1133 9.47 7.88 42.46
N ARG A 1134 10.80 7.93 42.59
CA ARG A 1134 11.63 6.73 42.76
C ARG A 1134 11.25 5.91 44.00
N THR A 1135 10.78 6.53 45.08
CA THR A 1135 10.34 5.82 46.30
C THR A 1135 8.94 5.21 46.23
N MET A 1136 8.17 5.44 45.16
CA MET A 1136 6.82 4.87 45.04
C MET A 1136 6.87 3.33 44.94
N PRO A 1137 5.96 2.59 45.61
CA PRO A 1137 6.00 1.12 45.62
C PRO A 1137 5.99 0.47 44.23
N ALA A 1138 5.22 1.00 43.29
CA ALA A 1138 5.18 0.50 41.91
C ALA A 1138 6.53 0.68 41.18
N VAL A 1139 7.19 1.82 41.38
CA VAL A 1139 8.48 2.15 40.77
C VAL A 1139 9.59 1.29 41.38
N GLN A 1140 9.60 1.11 42.70
CA GLN A 1140 10.51 0.18 43.38
C GLN A 1140 10.29 -1.27 42.95
N ALA A 1141 9.03 -1.72 42.86
CA ALA A 1141 8.69 -3.08 42.44
C ALA A 1141 9.12 -3.38 40.99
N GLU A 1142 9.11 -2.38 40.10
CA GLU A 1142 9.65 -2.51 38.74
C GLU A 1142 11.19 -2.48 38.74
N PHE A 1143 11.81 -1.54 39.47
CA PHE A 1143 13.27 -1.43 39.59
C PHE A 1143 13.93 -2.74 40.07
N VAL A 1144 13.39 -3.38 41.12
CA VAL A 1144 13.96 -4.63 41.66
C VAL A 1144 13.74 -5.87 40.76
N ARG A 1145 13.03 -5.76 39.63
CA ARG A 1145 13.02 -6.79 38.57
C ARG A 1145 14.29 -6.70 37.73
N TYR A 1146 14.68 -5.48 37.35
CA TYR A 1146 15.71 -5.22 36.36
C TYR A 1146 17.08 -4.85 36.93
N GLY A 1147 17.18 -4.45 38.21
CA GLY A 1147 18.44 -4.02 38.81
C GLY A 1147 18.64 -4.39 40.28
N ARG A 1148 19.64 -3.75 40.89
CA ARG A 1148 19.90 -3.70 42.34
C ARG A 1148 20.38 -2.30 42.73
N THR A 1149 20.27 -1.90 43.99
CA THR A 1149 20.83 -0.62 44.44
C THR A 1149 22.37 -0.61 44.34
N VAL A 1150 22.93 0.48 43.80
CA VAL A 1150 24.38 0.70 43.69
C VAL A 1150 24.73 2.05 44.30
N ARG A 1151 25.82 2.09 45.08
CA ARG A 1151 26.38 3.34 45.62
C ARG A 1151 27.56 3.79 44.75
N TYR A 1152 27.53 5.03 44.32
CA TYR A 1152 28.64 5.69 43.61
C TYR A 1152 29.26 6.75 44.53
N ALA A 1153 30.59 6.76 44.62
CA ALA A 1153 31.34 7.66 45.48
C ALA A 1153 31.59 9.05 44.88
N GLY A 1154 31.15 9.29 43.64
CA GLY A 1154 31.24 10.58 42.96
C GLY A 1154 30.01 11.47 43.16
N THR A 1155 29.93 12.50 42.31
CA THR A 1155 28.89 13.54 42.24
C THR A 1155 27.75 13.15 41.29
N THR A 1156 26.54 13.69 41.50
CA THR A 1156 25.46 13.62 40.48
C THR A 1156 25.83 14.44 39.26
N GLN A 1157 26.44 15.63 39.43
CA GLN A 1157 26.82 16.52 38.32
C GLN A 1157 28.00 16.01 37.48
N GLY A 1158 28.71 14.98 37.94
CA GLY A 1158 29.68 14.24 37.14
C GLY A 1158 29.13 12.96 36.49
N TRP A 1159 27.84 12.69 36.65
CA TRP A 1159 27.13 11.57 36.00
C TRP A 1159 26.42 12.08 34.74
N SER A 1160 26.36 11.27 33.67
CA SER A 1160 25.85 11.71 32.35
C SER A 1160 24.32 11.87 32.27
N ASP A 1161 23.58 11.19 33.16
CA ASP A 1161 22.16 10.92 32.97
C ASP A 1161 21.22 11.73 33.91
N TYR A 1162 21.75 12.67 34.70
CA TYR A 1162 21.11 13.16 35.93
C TYR A 1162 20.85 14.68 35.97
#